data_AF-A0A2N1PCE1-F1
#
_entry.id   AF-A0A2N1PCE1-F1
#
_cell.length_a   1.000
_cell.length_b   1.000
_cell.length_c   1.000
_cell.angle_alpha   90.00
_cell.angle_beta   90.00
_cell.angle_gamma   90.00
#
_symmetry.space_group_name_H-M   'P 1'
#
loop_
_entity.id
_entity.type
_entity.pdbx_description
1 polymer ?
#
loop_
_entity_poly.entity_id
_entity_poly.type
_entity_poly.pdbx_seq_one_letter_code
_entity_poly.pdbx_strand_id
1 'polypeptide(L)'
;MNLNSEVQYLKGVGPRRAAILAGVGIKCLRDLLYFLPRRYIDRSMIVPIDSLKANMTATVIGKVMGSGILMGRRKRLEVVLGDDSGYISLIWFAGYKYLEKMFKKGDVLSVTGQVTYFQQRQIVHPEVERIEDEAAELIHTGRIVPVYPSTAALKKAGITGRAMRQMVSRTLEMIGDISDYLPEKYHQSSGLPRLGDSLRLVHYPEKMEDAENSRRRLAYDELLDLQYLILKSRKEKNQVSKSHNYDEPRKMVKGFYRALPFKLTSDQSKSTERIFADLRSDRPMHRLLQGDVGCGKTVVALLASVYAAENDLQTAFMAPTELLAEQHYQNWRKPLEDIGLNCSLMIGAMTAAERREANEAVASGQSRIVFGTHAVISESVQFQNLGLVIIDEQHRFGVMQRGKLIGKGQHPDTLVMTATPIPRTLALTLYGDLDISSIKTMPPGRKPTKTVWRSASTRPEIYKYLRTRLAEQEQIFFIYPLVEKSEKLDLQAAEDEYKRLKSEIFTEYRVGLVHGRMKSAQREKAITAFRNKRLDILVSTTVIEVGIDIPSANIMVIEHAERFGLSQLHQLRGRVGRGGQQGTAIAVATSPISDLARRRLEMFVSSTDGFEIAEADLELRGPGEFFGTRQHGLPELTIANLARDTELLTMARDIIIKLLAVDHVLDADDRILLEYLQKKLAGRKSLTRFG
;
A
#
# COMPACT_ATOMS: atom_id res chain seq x y z
N MET A 1 -31.00 5.52 26.28
CA MET A 1 -30.42 4.50 25.37
C MET A 1 -28.91 4.55 25.51
N ASN A 2 -28.20 3.46 25.26
CA ASN A 2 -26.74 3.44 25.26
C ASN A 2 -26.19 3.50 23.82
N LEU A 3 -24.89 3.73 23.67
CA LEU A 3 -24.19 3.75 22.37
C LEU A 3 -24.38 2.46 21.54
N ASN A 4 -24.66 1.32 22.18
CA ASN A 4 -24.85 0.04 21.51
C ASN A 4 -26.31 -0.24 21.12
N SER A 5 -27.23 0.69 21.38
CA SER A 5 -28.63 0.53 21.00
C SER A 5 -28.77 0.53 19.47
N GLU A 6 -29.63 -0.34 18.94
CA GLU A 6 -29.82 -0.45 17.49
C GLU A 6 -30.38 0.85 16.91
N VAL A 7 -29.91 1.20 15.70
CA VAL A 7 -30.28 2.46 15.03
C VAL A 7 -31.78 2.52 14.71
N GLN A 8 -32.47 1.38 14.63
CA GLN A 8 -33.91 1.31 14.40
C GLN A 8 -34.76 1.94 15.52
N TYR A 9 -34.21 2.07 16.73
CA TYR A 9 -34.93 2.72 17.83
C TYR A 9 -34.79 4.24 17.80
N LEU A 10 -33.97 4.78 16.89
CA LEU A 10 -33.85 6.21 16.68
C LEU A 10 -35.12 6.73 15.98
N LYS A 11 -35.78 7.72 16.61
CA LYS A 11 -36.97 8.35 16.04
C LYS A 11 -36.70 8.86 14.63
N GLY A 12 -37.44 8.34 13.64
CA GLY A 12 -37.26 8.65 12.21
C GLY A 12 -36.49 7.58 11.40
N VAL A 13 -36.00 6.53 12.06
CA VAL A 13 -35.34 5.37 11.45
C VAL A 13 -36.25 4.14 11.62
N GLY A 14 -37.20 3.95 10.70
CA GLY A 14 -37.99 2.71 10.68
C GLY A 14 -37.17 1.50 10.17
N PRO A 15 -37.73 0.27 10.21
CA PRO A 15 -37.04 -0.97 9.83
C PRO A 15 -36.42 -0.93 8.44
N ARG A 16 -37.11 -0.31 7.48
CA ARG A 16 -36.63 -0.12 6.10
C ARG A 16 -35.37 0.75 6.01
N ARG A 17 -35.30 1.84 6.79
CA ARG A 17 -34.12 2.72 6.84
C ARG A 17 -32.98 2.05 7.59
N ALA A 18 -33.27 1.35 8.68
CA ALA A 18 -32.29 0.59 9.45
C ALA A 18 -31.59 -0.49 8.59
N ALA A 19 -32.33 -1.24 7.76
CA ALA A 19 -31.74 -2.23 6.85
C ALA A 19 -30.77 -1.60 5.83
N ILE A 20 -31.09 -0.41 5.32
CA ILE A 20 -30.27 0.30 4.34
C ILE A 20 -29.03 0.92 5.01
N LEU A 21 -29.18 1.46 6.23
CA LEU A 21 -28.07 1.93 7.06
C LEU A 21 -27.10 0.77 7.41
N ALA A 22 -27.64 -0.40 7.75
CA ALA A 22 -26.84 -1.59 8.00
C ALA A 22 -26.02 -2.01 6.75
N GLY A 23 -26.57 -1.80 5.55
CA GLY A 23 -25.86 -2.02 4.28
C GLY A 23 -24.64 -1.12 4.05
N VAL A 24 -24.55 0.02 4.76
CA VAL A 24 -23.37 0.90 4.77
C VAL A 24 -22.57 0.81 6.09
N GLY A 25 -22.82 -0.23 6.89
CA GLY A 25 -22.09 -0.49 8.13
C GLY A 25 -22.69 0.13 9.40
N ILE A 26 -23.82 0.83 9.33
CA ILE A 26 -24.44 1.52 10.46
C ILE A 26 -25.54 0.64 11.08
N LYS A 27 -25.26 -0.01 12.21
CA LYS A 27 -26.20 -0.91 12.89
C LYS A 27 -26.68 -0.34 14.23
N CYS A 28 -25.82 0.37 14.94
CA CYS A 28 -26.12 0.99 16.23
C CYS A 28 -25.84 2.50 16.24
N LEU A 29 -26.22 3.15 17.35
CA LEU A 29 -26.00 4.59 17.54
C LEU A 29 -24.51 4.98 17.53
N ARG A 30 -23.63 4.10 18.03
CA ARG A 30 -22.18 4.27 17.92
C ARG A 30 -21.76 4.35 16.46
N ASP A 31 -22.17 3.40 15.63
CA ASP A 31 -21.77 3.38 14.21
C ASP A 31 -22.22 4.65 13.49
N LEU A 32 -23.37 5.21 13.88
CA LEU A 32 -23.89 6.47 13.34
C LEU A 32 -22.99 7.68 13.70
N LEU A 33 -22.46 7.74 14.93
CA LEU A 33 -21.53 8.80 15.36
C LEU A 33 -20.11 8.62 14.79
N TYR A 34 -19.73 7.39 14.45
CA TYR A 34 -18.43 7.12 13.80
C TYR A 34 -18.53 7.22 12.27
N PHE A 35 -19.73 7.43 11.71
CA PHE A 35 -19.91 7.67 10.29
C PHE A 35 -19.59 9.13 9.94
N LEU A 36 -18.30 9.41 9.76
CA LEU A 36 -17.80 10.77 9.63
C LEU A 36 -18.21 11.47 8.32
N PRO A 37 -18.32 12.81 8.33
CA PRO A 37 -18.44 13.59 7.10
C PRO A 37 -17.23 13.40 6.19
N ARG A 38 -17.46 13.31 4.87
CA ARG A 38 -16.40 13.22 3.86
C ARG A 38 -15.73 14.57 3.60
N ARG A 39 -16.50 15.66 3.72
CA ARG A 39 -16.03 17.04 3.58
C ARG A 39 -16.94 17.97 4.37
N TYR A 40 -16.51 19.21 4.50
CA TYR A 40 -17.26 20.27 5.15
C TYR A 40 -17.43 21.43 4.18
N ILE A 41 -18.59 22.09 4.24
CA ILE A 41 -18.88 23.30 3.47
C ILE A 41 -18.92 24.47 4.43
N ASP A 42 -18.04 25.44 4.26
CA ASP A 42 -18.10 26.67 5.04
C ASP A 42 -19.15 27.61 4.46
N ARG A 43 -20.25 27.77 5.19
CA ARG A 43 -21.36 28.69 4.89
C ARG A 43 -21.15 30.09 5.46
N SER A 44 -20.13 30.33 6.27
CA SER A 44 -19.80 31.69 6.74
C SER A 44 -19.22 32.59 5.65
N MET A 45 -18.80 32.01 4.54
CA MET A 45 -18.34 32.70 3.33
C MET A 45 -19.44 32.87 2.28
N ILE A 46 -20.72 32.68 2.64
CA ILE A 46 -21.83 32.95 1.72
C ILE A 46 -21.99 34.46 1.59
N VAL A 47 -21.74 34.98 0.40
CA VAL A 47 -21.83 36.40 0.07
C VAL A 47 -22.93 36.59 -0.97
N PRO A 48 -23.81 37.61 -0.86
CA PRO A 48 -24.74 37.95 -1.93
C PRO A 48 -23.99 38.21 -3.24
N ILE A 49 -24.54 37.80 -4.37
CA ILE A 49 -23.87 37.93 -5.68
C ILE A 49 -23.46 39.38 -5.97
N ASP A 50 -24.24 40.37 -5.54
CA ASP A 50 -23.90 41.78 -5.75
C ASP A 50 -22.68 42.26 -4.92
N SER A 51 -22.42 41.63 -3.78
CA SER A 51 -21.27 41.96 -2.92
C SER A 51 -19.96 41.33 -3.38
N LEU A 52 -19.97 40.52 -4.45
CA LEU A 52 -18.78 39.89 -5.00
C LEU A 52 -17.84 40.90 -5.66
N LYS A 53 -16.57 40.87 -5.26
CA LYS A 53 -15.48 41.66 -5.86
C LYS A 53 -14.56 40.78 -6.70
N ALA A 54 -13.94 41.35 -7.73
CA ALA A 54 -12.92 40.65 -8.50
C ALA A 54 -11.74 40.24 -7.58
N ASN A 55 -11.17 39.06 -7.84
CA ASN A 55 -10.10 38.41 -7.08
C ASN A 55 -10.48 37.92 -5.67
N MET A 56 -11.77 37.94 -5.32
CA MET A 56 -12.27 37.39 -4.06
C MET A 56 -12.62 35.90 -4.23
N THR A 57 -12.24 35.05 -3.28
CA THR A 57 -12.80 33.69 -3.17
C THR A 57 -14.03 33.75 -2.28
N ALA A 58 -15.17 33.32 -2.79
CA ALA A 58 -16.44 33.37 -2.08
C ALA A 58 -17.31 32.16 -2.43
N THR A 59 -18.27 31.87 -1.56
CA THR A 59 -19.37 30.95 -1.83
C THR A 59 -20.63 31.75 -2.11
N VAL A 60 -21.38 31.41 -3.15
CA VAL A 60 -22.68 32.01 -3.45
C VAL A 60 -23.75 30.94 -3.60
N ILE A 61 -24.96 31.27 -3.19
CA ILE A 61 -26.12 30.41 -3.38
C ILE A 61 -27.09 31.14 -4.29
N GLY A 62 -27.52 30.48 -5.37
CA GLY A 62 -28.48 31.05 -6.30
C GLY A 62 -29.19 30.00 -7.13
N LYS A 63 -30.19 30.43 -7.89
CA LYS A 63 -30.93 29.61 -8.85
C LYS A 63 -30.28 29.68 -10.22
N VAL A 64 -30.22 28.54 -10.91
CA VAL A 64 -29.79 28.49 -12.31
C VAL A 64 -30.83 29.19 -13.17
N MET A 65 -30.44 30.32 -13.75
CA MET A 65 -31.28 31.13 -14.63
C MET A 65 -31.24 30.61 -16.07
N GLY A 66 -30.10 30.06 -16.49
CA GLY A 66 -29.90 29.46 -17.80
C GLY A 66 -28.52 28.82 -17.94
N SER A 67 -28.38 27.95 -18.93
CA SER A 67 -27.11 27.29 -19.26
C SER A 67 -27.00 27.10 -20.78
N GLY A 68 -25.81 27.23 -21.33
CA GLY A 68 -25.58 26.99 -22.76
C GLY A 68 -24.11 26.83 -23.13
N ILE A 69 -23.86 26.08 -24.20
CA ILE A 69 -22.52 25.96 -24.78
C ILE A 69 -22.30 27.12 -25.75
N LEU A 70 -21.32 27.96 -25.45
CA LEU A 70 -20.91 29.05 -26.33
C LEU A 70 -19.77 28.60 -27.25
N MET A 71 -19.91 28.92 -28.54
CA MET A 71 -18.90 28.66 -29.56
C MET A 71 -18.07 29.93 -29.78
N GLY A 72 -16.87 29.97 -29.18
CA GLY A 72 -15.83 30.98 -29.46
C GLY A 72 -14.53 30.33 -29.92
N ARG A 73 -13.38 31.02 -29.81
CA ARG A 73 -12.04 30.50 -30.16
C ARG A 73 -11.70 29.18 -29.43
N ARG A 74 -12.31 28.94 -28.26
CA ARG A 74 -12.44 27.64 -27.60
C ARG A 74 -13.90 27.46 -27.14
N LYS A 75 -14.43 26.24 -27.22
CA LYS A 75 -15.79 25.89 -26.72
C LYS A 75 -15.81 25.98 -25.19
N ARG A 76 -16.88 26.56 -24.63
CA ARG A 76 -17.09 26.65 -23.18
C ARG A 76 -18.55 26.47 -22.81
N LEU A 77 -18.81 25.88 -21.65
CA LEU A 77 -20.13 25.90 -21.02
C LEU A 77 -20.22 27.14 -20.15
N GLU A 78 -21.32 27.88 -20.30
CA GLU A 78 -21.69 28.96 -19.39
C GLU A 78 -23.01 28.62 -18.70
N VAL A 79 -23.03 28.75 -17.37
CA VAL A 79 -24.23 28.62 -16.54
C VAL A 79 -24.41 29.92 -15.78
N VAL A 80 -25.55 30.57 -15.93
CA VAL A 80 -25.86 31.82 -15.22
C VAL A 80 -26.60 31.48 -13.94
N LEU A 81 -26.03 31.91 -12.82
CA LEU A 81 -26.60 31.77 -11.49
C LEU A 81 -27.14 33.13 -11.04
N GLY A 82 -28.35 33.17 -10.50
CA GLY A 82 -28.96 34.39 -9.97
C GLY A 82 -29.49 34.20 -8.55
N ASP A 83 -29.37 35.24 -7.73
CA ASP A 83 -30.02 35.38 -6.43
C ASP A 83 -30.87 36.66 -6.43
N ASP A 84 -31.45 37.02 -5.28
CA ASP A 84 -32.25 38.24 -5.15
C ASP A 84 -31.42 39.54 -5.31
N SER A 85 -30.09 39.45 -5.30
CA SER A 85 -29.17 40.58 -5.37
C SER A 85 -28.54 40.78 -6.77
N GLY A 86 -28.40 39.74 -7.58
CA GLY A 86 -27.78 39.85 -8.90
C GLY A 86 -27.53 38.52 -9.59
N TYR A 87 -26.65 38.54 -10.59
CA TYR A 87 -26.30 37.37 -11.40
C TYR A 87 -24.78 37.22 -11.59
N ILE A 88 -24.33 35.98 -11.72
CA ILE A 88 -22.93 35.62 -11.97
C ILE A 88 -22.83 34.48 -12.98
N SER A 89 -21.84 34.55 -13.87
CA SER A 89 -21.58 33.51 -14.86
C SER A 89 -20.59 32.46 -14.34
N LEU A 90 -20.93 31.18 -14.51
CA LEU A 90 -20.07 30.04 -14.18
C LEU A 90 -19.55 29.42 -15.48
N ILE A 91 -18.22 29.31 -15.61
CA ILE A 91 -17.59 28.96 -16.90
C ILE A 91 -16.74 27.70 -16.77
N TRP A 92 -16.94 26.75 -17.69
CA TRP A 92 -16.08 25.57 -17.84
C TRP A 92 -15.52 25.46 -19.26
N PHE A 93 -14.18 25.39 -19.37
CA PHE A 93 -13.47 25.17 -20.64
C PHE A 93 -13.25 23.68 -20.97
N ALA A 94 -13.48 22.78 -20.02
CA ALA A 94 -13.32 21.33 -20.14
C ALA A 94 -14.52 20.61 -19.51
N GLY A 95 -14.88 19.41 -19.99
CA GLY A 95 -15.99 18.63 -19.45
C GLY A 95 -17.40 19.16 -19.78
N TYR A 96 -17.51 20.18 -20.63
CA TYR A 96 -18.75 20.92 -20.93
C TYR A 96 -19.93 20.03 -21.37
N LYS A 97 -19.71 18.94 -22.13
CA LYS A 97 -20.77 18.02 -22.58
C LYS A 97 -21.45 17.23 -21.45
N TYR A 98 -20.70 16.91 -20.39
CA TYR A 98 -21.24 16.19 -19.23
C TYR A 98 -21.93 17.17 -18.27
N LEU A 99 -21.27 18.30 -18.03
CA LEU A 99 -21.75 19.35 -17.12
C LEU A 99 -23.04 20.02 -17.61
N GLU A 100 -23.23 20.16 -18.92
CA GLU A 100 -24.48 20.69 -19.49
C GLU A 100 -25.70 19.86 -19.09
N LYS A 101 -25.56 18.53 -18.97
CA LYS A 101 -26.66 17.65 -18.54
C LYS A 101 -26.93 17.70 -17.03
N MET A 102 -25.99 18.24 -16.25
CA MET A 102 -26.02 18.26 -14.79
C MET A 102 -26.83 19.44 -14.23
N PHE A 103 -26.85 20.57 -14.94
CA PHE A 103 -27.54 21.79 -14.50
C PHE A 103 -28.84 21.99 -15.27
N LYS A 104 -29.95 22.14 -14.56
CA LYS A 104 -31.25 22.49 -15.15
C LYS A 104 -31.68 23.85 -14.64
N LYS A 105 -32.41 24.59 -15.48
CA LYS A 105 -33.02 25.87 -15.08
C LYS A 105 -33.92 25.67 -13.85
N GLY A 106 -33.74 26.52 -12.85
CA GLY A 106 -34.44 26.44 -11.56
C GLY A 106 -33.71 25.66 -10.46
N ASP A 107 -32.60 24.97 -10.78
CA ASP A 107 -31.78 24.31 -9.75
C ASP A 107 -31.16 25.35 -8.82
N VAL A 108 -31.27 25.16 -7.50
CA VAL A 108 -30.54 25.96 -6.53
C VAL A 108 -29.14 25.37 -6.39
N LEU A 109 -28.09 26.15 -6.61
CA LEU A 109 -26.71 25.72 -6.50
C LEU A 109 -25.97 26.53 -5.43
N SER A 110 -25.15 25.84 -4.64
CA SER A 110 -24.06 26.43 -3.87
C SER A 110 -22.81 26.36 -4.72
N VAL A 111 -22.17 27.51 -4.94
CA VAL A 111 -21.07 27.65 -5.88
C VAL A 111 -19.91 28.33 -5.18
N THR A 112 -18.74 27.68 -5.18
CA THR A 112 -17.53 28.21 -4.54
C THR A 112 -16.42 28.34 -5.56
N GLY A 113 -15.73 29.47 -5.52
CA GLY A 113 -14.53 29.67 -6.33
C GLY A 113 -14.07 31.11 -6.32
N GLN A 114 -13.00 31.37 -7.07
CA GLN A 114 -12.44 32.70 -7.22
C GLN A 114 -13.23 33.50 -8.24
N VAL A 115 -13.77 34.64 -7.81
CA VAL A 115 -14.48 35.58 -8.67
C VAL A 115 -13.48 36.32 -9.55
N THR A 116 -13.68 36.22 -10.86
CA THR A 116 -12.93 36.94 -11.88
C THR A 116 -13.86 37.87 -12.65
N TYR A 117 -13.31 38.83 -13.38
CA TYR A 117 -14.10 39.76 -14.18
C TYR A 117 -13.64 39.72 -15.63
N PHE A 118 -14.56 39.40 -16.55
CA PHE A 118 -14.33 39.45 -17.98
C PHE A 118 -15.65 39.80 -18.69
N GLN A 119 -15.84 41.08 -19.02
CA GLN A 119 -17.12 41.69 -19.45
C GLN A 119 -18.23 41.65 -18.38
N GLN A 120 -18.30 40.59 -17.60
CA GLN A 120 -19.18 40.38 -16.45
C GLN A 120 -18.43 39.63 -15.33
N ARG A 121 -19.01 39.61 -14.12
CA ARG A 121 -18.48 38.80 -13.01
C ARG A 121 -18.66 37.32 -13.37
N GLN A 122 -17.60 36.54 -13.20
CA GLN A 122 -17.62 35.13 -13.54
C GLN A 122 -16.73 34.31 -12.61
N ILE A 123 -17.08 33.04 -12.40
CA ILE A 123 -16.21 32.07 -11.74
C ILE A 123 -15.83 31.00 -12.76
N VAL A 124 -14.54 30.81 -12.95
CA VAL A 124 -13.99 29.83 -13.91
C VAL A 124 -13.70 28.53 -13.16
N HIS A 125 -14.23 27.42 -13.67
CA HIS A 125 -14.14 26.09 -13.05
C HIS A 125 -14.56 26.07 -11.57
N PRO A 126 -15.74 26.61 -11.19
CA PRO A 126 -16.18 26.60 -9.80
C PRO A 126 -16.48 25.19 -9.31
N GLU A 127 -16.37 25.01 -8.00
CA GLU A 127 -16.98 23.89 -7.29
C GLU A 127 -18.47 24.15 -7.12
N VAL A 128 -19.30 23.21 -7.55
CA VAL A 128 -20.76 23.36 -7.69
C VAL A 128 -21.45 22.20 -6.99
N GLU A 129 -22.41 22.55 -6.14
CA GLU A 129 -23.25 21.60 -5.42
C GLU A 129 -24.72 21.99 -5.51
N ARG A 130 -25.59 21.03 -5.85
CA ARG A 130 -27.03 21.26 -5.96
C ARG A 130 -27.69 21.18 -4.58
N ILE A 131 -28.44 22.22 -4.23
CA ILE A 131 -29.24 22.31 -3.01
C ILE A 131 -30.65 21.85 -3.36
N GLU A 132 -31.13 20.80 -2.69
CA GLU A 132 -32.37 20.13 -3.05
C GLU A 132 -33.62 20.68 -2.33
N ASP A 133 -33.50 21.61 -1.34
CA ASP A 133 -34.66 22.24 -0.65
C ASP A 133 -34.30 23.60 0.04
N GLU A 134 -35.18 24.61 -0.07
CA GLU A 134 -35.05 25.96 0.52
C GLU A 134 -35.53 26.07 2.00
N ALA A 135 -36.33 25.12 2.51
CA ALA A 135 -37.04 25.27 3.79
C ALA A 135 -36.34 24.66 5.02
N ALA A 136 -35.20 25.21 5.45
CA ALA A 136 -34.49 24.74 6.64
C ALA A 136 -33.67 25.80 7.40
N GLU A 137 -34.15 27.04 7.52
CA GLU A 137 -33.43 28.12 8.20
C GLU A 137 -33.24 27.92 9.72
N LEU A 138 -34.03 27.07 10.40
CA LEU A 138 -34.04 27.05 11.87
C LEU A 138 -33.21 25.94 12.56
N ILE A 139 -32.60 25.00 11.82
CA ILE A 139 -31.72 23.94 12.39
C ILE A 139 -30.29 24.03 11.83
N HIS A 140 -29.96 25.12 11.13
CA HIS A 140 -28.76 25.25 10.30
C HIS A 140 -27.89 26.44 10.69
N THR A 141 -27.83 26.76 11.98
CA THR A 141 -26.93 27.76 12.58
C THR A 141 -25.45 27.36 12.59
N GLY A 142 -25.10 26.18 12.06
CA GLY A 142 -23.70 25.80 11.85
C GLY A 142 -23.10 26.55 10.66
N ARG A 143 -22.14 27.45 10.94
CA ARG A 143 -21.31 28.13 9.93
C ARG A 143 -20.62 27.14 9.00
N ILE A 144 -20.39 25.91 9.45
CA ILE A 144 -19.78 24.83 8.68
C ILE A 144 -20.76 23.65 8.60
N VAL A 145 -21.06 23.17 7.38
CA VAL A 145 -22.02 22.09 7.14
C VAL A 145 -21.30 20.80 6.76
N PRO A 146 -21.48 19.71 7.53
CA PRO A 146 -20.90 18.42 7.20
C PRO A 146 -21.60 17.77 6.00
N VAL A 147 -20.82 17.17 5.10
CA VAL A 147 -21.29 16.41 3.95
C VAL A 147 -20.95 14.94 4.14
N TYR A 148 -21.98 14.11 4.29
CA TYR A 148 -21.82 12.68 4.52
C TYR A 148 -21.69 11.88 3.22
N PRO A 149 -20.98 10.74 3.24
CA PRO A 149 -21.03 9.77 2.15
C PRO A 149 -22.48 9.36 1.83
N SER A 150 -22.83 9.30 0.55
CA SER A 150 -24.17 8.97 0.08
C SER A 150 -24.12 7.95 -1.06
N THR A 151 -24.96 6.92 -0.98
CA THR A 151 -25.11 5.90 -2.02
C THR A 151 -26.49 6.03 -2.68
N ALA A 152 -26.66 5.47 -3.88
CA ALA A 152 -27.97 5.45 -4.55
C ALA A 152 -29.07 4.80 -3.68
N ALA A 153 -28.70 3.77 -2.90
CA ALA A 153 -29.59 3.11 -1.95
C ALA A 153 -30.02 4.06 -0.80
N LEU A 154 -29.07 4.79 -0.21
CA LEU A 154 -29.37 5.79 0.84
C LEU A 154 -30.31 6.88 0.31
N LYS A 155 -30.05 7.41 -0.89
CA LYS A 155 -30.92 8.42 -1.53
C LYS A 155 -32.33 7.90 -1.77
N LYS A 156 -32.48 6.69 -2.33
CA LYS A 156 -33.78 6.05 -2.56
C LYS A 156 -34.57 5.79 -1.27
N ALA A 157 -33.89 5.67 -0.13
CA ALA A 157 -34.49 5.52 1.19
C ALA A 157 -34.91 6.84 1.86
N GLY A 158 -34.66 7.98 1.20
CA GLY A 158 -34.82 9.31 1.78
C GLY A 158 -33.79 9.63 2.86
N ILE A 159 -32.65 8.92 2.90
CA ILE A 159 -31.52 9.22 3.79
C ILE A 159 -30.62 10.21 3.04
N THR A 160 -31.06 11.47 3.01
CA THR A 160 -30.29 12.60 2.47
C THR A 160 -29.28 13.11 3.49
N GLY A 161 -28.34 13.98 3.08
CA GLY A 161 -27.41 14.62 4.02
C GLY A 161 -28.10 15.40 5.14
N ARG A 162 -29.33 15.89 4.92
CA ARG A 162 -30.17 16.49 5.98
C ARG A 162 -30.68 15.44 6.95
N ALA A 163 -31.24 14.35 6.46
CA ALA A 163 -31.70 13.25 7.31
C ALA A 163 -30.55 12.69 8.15
N MET A 164 -29.35 12.58 7.57
CA MET A 164 -28.15 12.14 8.28
C MET A 164 -27.79 13.07 9.44
N ARG A 165 -27.72 14.38 9.20
CA ARG A 165 -27.50 15.37 10.25
C ARG A 165 -28.56 15.30 11.35
N GLN A 166 -29.84 15.20 11.00
CA GLN A 166 -30.90 15.08 12.00
C GLN A 166 -30.77 13.82 12.86
N MET A 167 -30.40 12.70 12.26
CA MET A 167 -30.16 11.45 13.00
C MET A 167 -28.97 11.60 13.95
N VAL A 168 -27.86 12.20 13.50
CA VAL A 168 -26.68 12.47 14.34
C VAL A 168 -26.99 13.43 15.48
N SER A 169 -27.64 14.58 15.22
CA SER A 169 -28.04 15.55 16.26
C SER A 169 -28.87 14.92 17.36
N ARG A 170 -29.90 14.16 16.98
CA ARG A 170 -30.76 13.45 17.94
C ARG A 170 -29.99 12.42 18.76
N THR A 171 -29.00 11.78 18.13
CA THR A 171 -28.17 10.78 18.80
C THR A 171 -27.28 11.45 19.84
N LEU A 172 -26.65 12.58 19.51
CA LEU A 172 -25.84 13.37 20.44
C LEU A 172 -26.69 13.92 21.61
N GLU A 173 -27.88 14.45 21.34
CA GLU A 173 -28.82 14.94 22.37
C GLU A 173 -29.27 13.83 23.33
N MET A 174 -29.50 12.62 22.81
CA MET A 174 -30.02 11.50 23.60
C MET A 174 -28.94 10.80 24.45
N ILE A 175 -27.70 10.76 23.98
CA ILE A 175 -26.61 10.07 24.68
C ILE A 175 -26.04 10.93 25.82
N GLY A 176 -26.08 12.26 25.69
CA GLY A 176 -25.54 13.16 26.70
C GLY A 176 -24.02 13.06 26.80
N ASP A 177 -23.49 13.10 28.02
CA ASP A 177 -22.04 13.09 28.25
C ASP A 177 -21.44 11.70 27.99
N ILE A 178 -20.40 11.66 27.17
CA ILE A 178 -19.72 10.42 26.77
C ILE A 178 -18.44 10.32 27.59
N SER A 179 -18.38 9.33 28.49
CA SER A 179 -17.20 9.07 29.30
C SER A 179 -15.97 8.89 28.43
N ASP A 180 -14.93 9.67 28.72
CA ASP A 180 -13.60 9.46 28.16
C ASP A 180 -12.90 8.35 28.94
N TYR A 181 -12.14 7.53 28.22
CA TYR A 181 -11.34 6.44 28.78
C TYR A 181 -9.85 6.78 28.76
N LEU A 182 -9.46 7.86 28.08
CA LEU A 182 -8.10 8.36 28.05
C LEU A 182 -7.88 9.26 29.29
N PRO A 183 -6.92 8.95 30.18
CA PRO A 183 -6.60 9.79 31.33
C PRO A 183 -6.15 11.21 30.94
N GLU A 184 -6.43 12.20 31.81
CA GLU A 184 -6.15 13.62 31.58
C GLU A 184 -4.68 13.91 31.24
N LYS A 185 -3.73 13.17 31.84
CA LYS A 185 -2.30 13.30 31.53
C LYS A 185 -1.97 13.07 30.04
N TYR A 186 -2.69 12.16 29.39
CA TYR A 186 -2.50 11.85 27.97
C TYR A 186 -3.17 12.88 27.05
N HIS A 187 -4.24 13.52 27.50
CA HIS A 187 -4.80 14.68 26.82
C HIS A 187 -3.80 15.84 26.78
N GLN A 188 -3.22 16.17 27.93
CA GLN A 188 -2.25 17.26 28.04
C GLN A 188 -1.00 17.03 27.21
N SER A 189 -0.49 15.80 27.18
CA SER A 189 0.72 15.47 26.40
C SER A 189 0.48 15.39 24.89
N SER A 190 -0.72 14.98 24.46
CA SER A 190 -1.03 14.78 23.04
C SER A 190 -1.70 16.00 22.37
N GLY A 191 -2.24 16.93 23.17
CA GLY A 191 -3.05 18.03 22.68
C GLY A 191 -4.39 17.59 22.09
N LEU A 192 -4.82 16.33 22.34
CA LEU A 192 -6.05 15.79 21.77
C LEU A 192 -7.29 16.14 22.62
N PRO A 193 -8.40 16.56 21.98
CA PRO A 193 -9.64 16.87 22.67
C PRO A 193 -10.26 15.63 23.36
N ARG A 194 -11.27 15.88 24.21
CA ARG A 194 -12.08 14.84 24.84
C ARG A 194 -12.94 14.09 23.83
N LEU A 195 -13.21 12.82 24.10
CA LEU A 195 -13.96 11.95 23.20
C LEU A 195 -15.38 12.49 22.92
N GLY A 196 -16.09 12.90 23.96
CA GLY A 196 -17.43 13.49 23.82
C GLY A 196 -17.43 14.74 22.95
N ASP A 197 -16.50 15.65 23.20
CA ASP A 197 -16.34 16.87 22.41
C ASP A 197 -15.96 16.56 20.96
N SER A 198 -15.07 15.58 20.75
CA SER A 198 -14.62 15.16 19.42
C SER A 198 -15.76 14.58 18.58
N LEU A 199 -16.58 13.72 19.18
CA LEU A 199 -17.75 13.16 18.50
C LEU A 199 -18.78 14.23 18.14
N ARG A 200 -18.87 15.30 18.93
CA ARG A 200 -19.75 16.43 18.59
C ARG A 200 -19.15 17.32 17.49
N LEU A 201 -17.91 17.77 17.68
CA LEU A 201 -17.24 18.75 16.83
C LEU A 201 -16.82 18.18 15.47
N VAL A 202 -16.63 16.86 15.34
CA VAL A 202 -16.45 16.25 14.01
C VAL A 202 -17.72 16.34 13.17
N HIS A 203 -18.91 16.38 13.77
CA HIS A 203 -20.15 16.53 13.02
C HIS A 203 -20.59 17.99 12.92
N TYR A 204 -20.38 18.76 13.97
CA TYR A 204 -20.80 20.16 14.11
C TYR A 204 -19.64 21.04 14.56
N PRO A 205 -18.63 21.24 13.71
CA PRO A 205 -17.49 22.09 14.03
C PRO A 205 -17.89 23.56 14.06
N GLU A 206 -17.28 24.34 14.96
CA GLU A 206 -17.38 25.80 14.93
C GLU A 206 -16.36 26.39 13.96
N LYS A 207 -15.18 25.77 13.87
CA LYS A 207 -14.08 26.06 12.95
C LYS A 207 -13.61 24.79 12.24
N MET A 208 -13.05 24.91 11.04
CA MET A 208 -12.50 23.76 10.30
C MET A 208 -11.43 23.00 11.10
N GLU A 209 -10.68 23.72 11.93
CA GLU A 209 -9.66 23.14 12.81
C GLU A 209 -10.26 22.17 13.86
N ASP A 210 -11.46 22.48 14.38
CA ASP A 210 -12.15 21.63 15.35
C ASP A 210 -12.49 20.27 14.75
N ALA A 211 -12.93 20.26 13.48
CA ALA A 211 -13.22 19.03 12.76
C ALA A 211 -11.98 18.17 12.57
N GLU A 212 -10.84 18.78 12.23
CA GLU A 212 -9.60 18.04 12.04
C GLU A 212 -9.03 17.52 13.36
N ASN A 213 -9.02 18.33 14.43
CA ASN A 213 -8.56 17.91 15.75
C ASN A 213 -9.44 16.79 16.33
N SER A 214 -10.75 16.87 16.12
CA SER A 214 -11.70 15.82 16.50
C SER A 214 -11.47 14.53 15.71
N ARG A 215 -11.23 14.64 14.40
CA ARG A 215 -10.88 13.48 13.56
C ARG A 215 -9.54 12.88 14.00
N ARG A 216 -8.53 13.69 14.32
CA ARG A 216 -7.24 13.22 14.88
C ARG A 216 -7.45 12.44 16.17
N ARG A 217 -8.33 12.90 17.07
CA ARG A 217 -8.65 12.16 18.29
C ARG A 217 -9.28 10.80 17.98
N LEU A 218 -10.29 10.75 17.11
CA LEU A 218 -10.93 9.48 16.75
C LEU A 218 -9.99 8.53 15.99
N ALA A 219 -9.09 9.08 15.16
CA ALA A 219 -8.03 8.30 14.52
C ALA A 219 -7.06 7.73 15.56
N TYR A 220 -6.64 8.55 16.53
CA TYR A 220 -5.76 8.13 17.61
C TYR A 220 -6.36 6.96 18.41
N ASP A 221 -7.66 7.00 18.71
CA ASP A 221 -8.38 5.92 19.37
C ASP A 221 -8.29 4.58 18.60
N GLU A 222 -8.49 4.60 17.27
CA GLU A 222 -8.32 3.40 16.43
C GLU A 222 -6.87 2.89 16.42
N LEU A 223 -5.90 3.81 16.36
CA LEU A 223 -4.48 3.47 16.36
C LEU A 223 -4.01 2.93 17.71
N LEU A 224 -4.57 3.41 18.83
CA LEU A 224 -4.29 2.92 20.17
C LEU A 224 -4.77 1.47 20.34
N ASP A 225 -6.00 1.18 19.91
CA ASP A 225 -6.54 -0.17 19.87
C ASP A 225 -5.63 -1.11 19.04
N LEU A 226 -5.22 -0.64 17.85
CA LEU A 226 -4.36 -1.39 16.94
C LEU A 226 -2.98 -1.68 17.55
N GLN A 227 -2.32 -0.66 18.12
CA GLN A 227 -1.00 -0.83 18.75
C GLN A 227 -1.06 -1.75 19.97
N TYR A 228 -2.13 -1.70 20.75
CA TYR A 228 -2.33 -2.60 21.88
C TYR A 228 -2.40 -4.07 21.43
N LEU A 229 -3.21 -4.38 20.41
CA LEU A 229 -3.31 -5.74 19.87
C LEU A 229 -1.95 -6.27 19.39
N ILE A 230 -1.22 -5.43 18.66
CA ILE A 230 0.09 -5.76 18.09
C ILE A 230 1.13 -6.02 19.20
N LEU A 231 1.29 -5.08 20.13
CA LEU A 231 2.34 -5.16 21.14
C LEU A 231 2.04 -6.21 22.21
N LYS A 232 0.76 -6.45 22.53
CA LYS A 232 0.35 -7.57 23.38
C LYS A 232 0.69 -8.91 22.74
N SER A 233 0.34 -9.10 21.46
CA SER A 233 0.69 -10.31 20.70
C SER A 233 2.20 -10.55 20.71
N ARG A 234 2.97 -9.49 20.49
CA ARG A 234 4.44 -9.54 20.53
C ARG A 234 4.97 -9.95 21.91
N LYS A 235 4.38 -9.43 23.00
CA LYS A 235 4.73 -9.81 24.36
C LYS A 235 4.44 -11.30 24.63
N GLU A 236 3.28 -11.80 24.20
CA GLU A 236 2.90 -13.21 24.32
C GLU A 236 3.87 -14.13 23.54
N LYS A 237 4.24 -13.76 22.31
CA LYS A 237 5.23 -14.52 21.52
C LYS A 237 6.63 -14.51 22.15
N ASN A 238 7.05 -13.38 22.72
CA ASN A 238 8.34 -13.29 23.39
C ASN A 238 8.44 -14.13 24.68
N GLN A 239 7.33 -14.64 25.21
CA GLN A 239 7.32 -15.58 26.33
C GLN A 239 7.60 -17.02 25.90
N VAL A 240 7.56 -17.30 24.59
CA VAL A 240 7.90 -18.61 24.05
C VAL A 240 9.41 -18.70 23.88
N SER A 241 10.03 -19.67 24.55
CA SER A 241 11.43 -20.01 24.32
C SER A 241 11.55 -20.95 23.14
N LYS A 242 12.58 -20.76 22.31
CA LYS A 242 12.89 -21.70 21.23
C LYS A 242 13.69 -22.88 21.75
N SER A 243 13.61 -24.01 21.06
CA SER A 243 14.23 -25.28 21.47
C SER A 243 15.72 -25.40 21.11
N HIS A 244 16.28 -24.42 20.40
CA HIS A 244 17.65 -24.45 19.87
C HIS A 244 18.39 -23.14 20.14
N ASN A 245 19.70 -23.25 20.32
CA ASN A 245 20.57 -22.11 20.61
C ASN A 245 21.60 -21.92 19.50
N TYR A 246 22.13 -20.71 19.40
CA TYR A 246 23.21 -20.38 18.48
C TYR A 246 24.44 -19.94 19.28
N ASP A 247 25.59 -20.53 18.99
CA ASP A 247 26.87 -20.13 19.57
C ASP A 247 27.50 -18.97 18.79
N GLU A 248 28.58 -18.38 19.29
CA GLU A 248 29.34 -17.35 18.56
C GLU A 248 29.77 -17.82 17.16
N PRO A 249 29.67 -16.97 16.10
CA PRO A 249 30.08 -17.33 14.74
C PRO A 249 31.53 -17.82 14.65
N ARG A 250 31.71 -19.03 14.12
CA ARG A 250 32.98 -19.76 14.06
C ARG A 250 33.61 -19.71 12.68
N LYS A 251 34.09 -20.84 12.16
CA LYS A 251 34.92 -20.92 10.95
C LYS A 251 34.10 -20.86 9.66
N MET A 252 32.90 -21.45 9.62
CA MET A 252 32.07 -21.53 8.41
C MET A 252 31.53 -20.16 8.03
N VAL A 253 30.98 -19.42 8.99
CA VAL A 253 30.47 -18.06 8.75
C VAL A 253 31.60 -17.12 8.31
N LYS A 254 32.75 -17.17 9.00
CA LYS A 254 33.93 -16.35 8.62
C LYS A 254 34.49 -16.77 7.26
N GLY A 255 34.46 -18.06 6.94
CA GLY A 255 34.87 -18.61 5.65
C GLY A 255 33.98 -18.09 4.52
N PHE A 256 32.65 -18.20 4.69
CA PHE A 256 31.69 -17.68 3.72
C PHE A 256 31.84 -16.18 3.50
N TYR A 257 31.97 -15.41 4.58
CA TYR A 257 32.17 -13.97 4.50
C TYR A 257 33.42 -13.58 3.68
N ARG A 258 34.53 -14.33 3.83
CA ARG A 258 35.77 -14.11 3.07
C ARG A 258 35.67 -14.58 1.61
N ALA A 259 34.83 -15.57 1.33
CA ALA A 259 34.61 -16.10 -0.01
C ALA A 259 33.72 -15.18 -0.88
N LEU A 260 33.04 -14.21 -0.28
CA LEU A 260 32.21 -13.26 -1.03
C LEU A 260 33.06 -12.43 -2.01
N PRO A 261 32.65 -12.28 -3.28
CA PRO A 261 33.41 -11.52 -4.28
C PRO A 261 33.29 -9.99 -4.09
N PHE A 262 32.64 -9.53 -3.02
CA PHE A 262 32.39 -8.13 -2.71
C PHE A 262 32.41 -7.90 -1.19
N LYS A 263 32.63 -6.66 -0.78
CA LYS A 263 32.51 -6.25 0.62
C LYS A 263 31.07 -5.89 0.94
N LEU A 264 30.61 -6.27 2.13
CA LEU A 264 29.30 -5.85 2.61
C LEU A 264 29.26 -4.33 2.83
N THR A 265 28.11 -3.72 2.59
CA THR A 265 27.85 -2.33 2.99
C THR A 265 27.70 -2.22 4.51
N SER A 266 27.76 -0.99 5.03
CA SER A 266 27.53 -0.72 6.45
C SER A 266 26.14 -1.18 6.91
N ASP A 267 25.12 -0.94 6.10
CA ASP A 267 23.74 -1.36 6.38
C ASP A 267 23.55 -2.88 6.32
N GLN A 268 24.21 -3.56 5.36
CA GLN A 268 24.21 -5.02 5.31
C GLN A 268 24.88 -5.60 6.56
N SER A 269 26.04 -5.08 6.95
CA SER A 269 26.78 -5.54 8.13
C SER A 269 25.97 -5.35 9.42
N LYS A 270 25.40 -4.16 9.64
CA LYS A 270 24.50 -3.88 10.77
C LYS A 270 23.26 -4.77 10.78
N SER A 271 22.70 -5.07 9.60
CA SER A 271 21.54 -5.95 9.49
C SER A 271 21.90 -7.39 9.85
N THR A 272 23.04 -7.88 9.39
CA THR A 272 23.58 -9.21 9.75
C THR A 272 23.85 -9.30 11.25
N GLU A 273 24.52 -8.31 11.86
CA GLU A 273 24.79 -8.29 13.30
C GLU A 273 23.51 -8.36 14.14
N ARG A 274 22.47 -7.60 13.76
CA ARG A 274 21.15 -7.65 14.42
C ARG A 274 20.48 -9.00 14.27
N ILE A 275 20.52 -9.59 13.08
CA ILE A 275 19.97 -10.93 12.85
C ILE A 275 20.71 -11.94 13.72
N PHE A 276 22.05 -11.89 13.77
CA PHE A 276 22.83 -12.80 14.61
C PHE A 276 22.58 -12.61 16.10
N ALA A 277 22.36 -11.37 16.56
CA ALA A 277 21.98 -11.10 17.94
C ALA A 277 20.60 -11.71 18.28
N ASP A 278 19.62 -11.59 17.39
CA ASP A 278 18.30 -12.20 17.61
C ASP A 278 18.35 -13.72 17.53
N LEU A 279 19.10 -14.28 16.58
CA LEU A 279 19.32 -15.74 16.48
C LEU A 279 19.98 -16.30 17.74
N ARG A 280 20.85 -15.56 18.42
CA ARG A 280 21.42 -15.99 19.71
C ARG A 280 20.49 -15.85 20.90
N SER A 281 19.36 -15.15 20.76
CA SER A 281 18.43 -14.95 21.88
C SER A 281 17.59 -16.20 22.15
N ASP A 282 17.14 -16.38 23.39
CA ASP A 282 16.33 -17.54 23.83
C ASP A 282 14.91 -17.57 23.22
N ARG A 283 14.52 -16.50 22.52
CA ARG A 283 13.21 -16.37 21.87
C ARG A 283 13.34 -16.55 20.35
N PRO A 284 12.31 -17.07 19.66
CA PRO A 284 12.27 -17.10 18.21
C PRO A 284 12.40 -15.70 17.61
N MET A 285 13.33 -15.53 16.68
CA MET A 285 13.43 -14.32 15.88
C MET A 285 12.22 -14.24 14.94
N HIS A 286 11.56 -13.09 14.91
CA HIS A 286 10.58 -12.74 13.88
C HIS A 286 11.00 -11.41 13.28
N ARG A 287 11.62 -11.42 12.09
CA ARG A 287 12.25 -10.22 11.53
C ARG A 287 11.91 -10.00 10.07
N LEU A 288 11.58 -8.75 9.72
CA LEU A 288 11.46 -8.24 8.36
C LEU A 288 12.76 -7.54 7.95
N LEU A 289 13.45 -8.11 6.97
CA LEU A 289 14.56 -7.47 6.26
C LEU A 289 14.02 -6.78 5.01
N GLN A 290 13.98 -5.46 5.05
CA GLN A 290 13.55 -4.64 3.92
C GLN A 290 14.70 -3.85 3.32
N GLY A 291 14.58 -3.52 2.05
CA GLY A 291 15.53 -2.68 1.35
C GLY A 291 15.25 -2.72 -0.14
N ASP A 292 15.82 -1.78 -0.88
CA ASP A 292 15.53 -1.61 -2.29
C ASP A 292 15.93 -2.86 -3.14
N VAL A 293 15.38 -3.00 -4.34
CA VAL A 293 15.73 -4.05 -5.29
C VAL A 293 17.23 -4.00 -5.56
N GLY A 294 17.95 -5.10 -5.31
CA GLY A 294 19.39 -5.19 -5.52
C GLY A 294 20.27 -4.56 -4.43
N CYS A 295 19.72 -4.20 -3.27
CA CYS A 295 20.53 -3.76 -2.12
C CYS A 295 21.26 -4.91 -1.39
N GLY A 296 21.14 -6.15 -1.85
CA GLY A 296 21.84 -7.31 -1.27
C GLY A 296 21.12 -7.98 -0.09
N LYS A 297 19.78 -7.94 -0.02
CA LYS A 297 19.01 -8.69 1.01
C LYS A 297 19.36 -10.18 1.05
N THR A 298 19.52 -10.79 -0.11
CA THR A 298 19.82 -12.22 -0.26
C THR A 298 21.14 -12.62 0.41
N VAL A 299 22.20 -11.78 0.35
CA VAL A 299 23.47 -12.13 1.01
C VAL A 299 23.35 -12.10 2.54
N VAL A 300 22.57 -11.16 3.08
CA VAL A 300 22.28 -11.08 4.52
C VAL A 300 21.50 -12.31 4.98
N ALA A 301 20.49 -12.72 4.20
CA ALA A 301 19.72 -13.93 4.47
C ALA A 301 20.59 -15.21 4.42
N LEU A 302 21.50 -15.32 3.45
CA LEU A 302 22.40 -16.47 3.34
C LEU A 302 23.42 -16.54 4.47
N LEU A 303 23.94 -15.40 4.95
CA LEU A 303 24.78 -15.37 6.14
C LEU A 303 24.05 -15.93 7.36
N ALA A 304 22.75 -15.64 7.50
CA ALA A 304 21.90 -16.24 8.53
C ALA A 304 21.72 -17.76 8.32
N SER A 305 21.51 -18.22 7.08
CA SER A 305 21.43 -19.65 6.76
C SER A 305 22.70 -20.42 7.09
N VAL A 306 23.87 -19.87 6.73
CA VAL A 306 25.18 -20.47 7.04
C VAL A 306 25.40 -20.51 8.55
N TYR A 307 24.97 -19.47 9.27
CA TYR A 307 25.08 -19.44 10.72
C TYR A 307 24.19 -20.48 11.41
N ALA A 308 22.97 -20.70 10.91
CA ALA A 308 22.12 -21.82 11.35
C ALA A 308 22.79 -23.17 11.07
N ALA A 309 23.34 -23.36 9.87
CA ALA A 309 24.02 -24.59 9.50
C ALA A 309 25.26 -24.88 10.36
N GLU A 310 26.00 -23.85 10.79
CA GLU A 310 27.15 -23.98 11.70
C GLU A 310 26.76 -24.48 13.10
N ASN A 311 25.49 -24.34 13.49
CA ASN A 311 24.91 -24.82 14.75
C ASN A 311 24.05 -26.08 14.57
N ASP A 312 24.32 -26.86 13.52
CA ASP A 312 23.60 -28.09 13.20
C ASP A 312 22.09 -27.92 12.91
N LEU A 313 21.66 -26.71 12.57
CA LEU A 313 20.27 -26.40 12.20
C LEU A 313 20.09 -26.36 10.69
N GLN A 314 18.90 -26.72 10.24
CA GLN A 314 18.50 -26.61 8.84
C GLN A 314 17.77 -25.29 8.58
N THR A 315 17.95 -24.76 7.37
CA THR A 315 17.25 -23.57 6.88
C THR A 315 16.35 -23.91 5.71
N ALA A 316 15.08 -23.48 5.77
CA ALA A 316 14.17 -23.47 4.64
C ALA A 316 14.15 -22.08 3.99
N PHE A 317 14.65 -21.96 2.76
CA PHE A 317 14.66 -20.72 1.98
C PHE A 317 13.56 -20.78 0.91
N MET A 318 12.45 -20.09 1.16
CA MET A 318 11.28 -20.11 0.29
C MET A 318 11.25 -18.89 -0.65
N ALA A 319 11.19 -19.15 -1.95
CA ALA A 319 11.08 -18.16 -3.01
C ALA A 319 9.70 -18.24 -3.73
N PRO A 320 9.15 -17.12 -4.24
CA PRO A 320 7.80 -17.03 -4.79
C PRO A 320 7.56 -17.86 -6.04
N THR A 321 8.62 -18.15 -6.81
CA THR A 321 8.53 -18.89 -8.07
C THR A 321 9.63 -19.94 -8.16
N GLU A 322 9.38 -21.00 -8.91
CA GLU A 322 10.35 -22.08 -9.13
C GLU A 322 11.64 -21.54 -9.76
N LEU A 323 11.50 -20.62 -10.71
CA LEU A 323 12.63 -19.95 -11.35
C LEU A 323 13.51 -19.20 -10.33
N LEU A 324 12.92 -18.50 -9.37
CA LEU A 324 13.70 -17.78 -8.37
C LEU A 324 14.35 -18.74 -7.37
N ALA A 325 13.66 -19.80 -6.96
CA ALA A 325 14.22 -20.85 -6.11
C ALA A 325 15.43 -21.53 -6.77
N GLU A 326 15.29 -21.90 -8.05
CA GLU A 326 16.36 -22.49 -8.85
C GLU A 326 17.52 -21.51 -9.03
N GLN A 327 17.23 -20.23 -9.30
CA GLN A 327 18.27 -19.21 -9.40
C GLN A 327 19.06 -19.07 -8.09
N HIS A 328 18.40 -19.09 -6.93
CA HIS A 328 19.10 -19.06 -5.64
C HIS A 328 19.96 -20.32 -5.47
N TYR A 329 19.41 -21.50 -5.75
CA TYR A 329 20.17 -22.75 -5.68
C TYR A 329 21.40 -22.72 -6.59
N GLN A 330 21.25 -22.40 -7.87
CA GLN A 330 22.36 -22.38 -8.83
C GLN A 330 23.44 -21.34 -8.47
N ASN A 331 23.03 -20.14 -8.05
CA ASN A 331 23.99 -19.07 -7.73
C ASN A 331 24.80 -19.36 -6.46
N TRP A 332 24.22 -20.08 -5.49
CA TRP A 332 24.81 -20.26 -4.16
C TRP A 332 25.31 -21.67 -3.87
N ARG A 333 24.96 -22.67 -4.68
CA ARG A 333 25.44 -24.05 -4.52
C ARG A 333 26.96 -24.13 -4.41
N LYS A 334 27.69 -23.65 -5.40
CA LYS A 334 29.16 -23.73 -5.42
C LYS A 334 29.82 -22.96 -4.26
N PRO A 335 29.48 -21.68 -3.99
CA PRO A 335 29.99 -20.97 -2.81
C PRO A 335 29.70 -21.65 -1.47
N LEU A 336 28.58 -22.37 -1.34
CA LEU A 336 28.23 -23.13 -0.13
C LEU A 336 28.98 -24.46 -0.06
N GLU A 337 29.15 -25.17 -1.18
CA GLU A 337 29.96 -26.39 -1.26
C GLU A 337 31.44 -26.11 -0.92
N ASP A 338 31.98 -24.97 -1.35
CA ASP A 338 33.37 -24.55 -1.07
C ASP A 338 33.66 -24.38 0.44
N ILE A 339 32.62 -24.17 1.27
CA ILE A 339 32.72 -24.11 2.74
C ILE A 339 32.21 -25.39 3.43
N GLY A 340 31.94 -26.45 2.67
CA GLY A 340 31.49 -27.75 3.17
C GLY A 340 29.99 -27.84 3.50
N LEU A 341 29.15 -26.95 2.95
CA LEU A 341 27.70 -27.01 3.12
C LEU A 341 27.00 -27.57 1.89
N ASN A 342 26.17 -28.59 2.14
CA ASN A 342 25.27 -29.12 1.14
C ASN A 342 23.94 -28.38 1.17
N CYS A 343 23.42 -28.10 -0.02
CA CYS A 343 22.09 -27.53 -0.21
C CYS A 343 21.26 -28.37 -1.19
N SER A 344 19.95 -28.29 -1.07
CA SER A 344 19.00 -28.98 -1.96
C SER A 344 18.00 -28.02 -2.57
N LEU A 345 17.47 -28.39 -3.74
CA LEU A 345 16.38 -27.70 -4.40
C LEU A 345 15.08 -28.49 -4.19
N MET A 346 13.99 -27.79 -3.87
CA MET A 346 12.65 -28.35 -3.66
C MET A 346 11.59 -27.53 -4.42
N ILE A 347 11.28 -27.97 -5.64
CA ILE A 347 10.29 -27.31 -6.52
C ILE A 347 9.26 -28.33 -7.07
N GLY A 348 8.13 -27.83 -7.57
CA GLY A 348 7.04 -28.65 -8.07
C GLY A 348 7.40 -29.41 -9.35
N ALA A 349 8.26 -28.83 -10.19
CA ALA A 349 8.72 -29.40 -11.45
C ALA A 349 9.68 -30.61 -11.34
N MET A 350 10.16 -30.96 -10.13
CA MET A 350 11.08 -32.08 -9.93
C MET A 350 10.46 -33.43 -10.29
N THR A 351 11.27 -34.32 -10.84
CA THR A 351 10.89 -35.73 -11.05
C THR A 351 10.69 -36.46 -9.72
N ALA A 352 10.00 -37.60 -9.75
CA ALA A 352 9.76 -38.40 -8.54
C ALA A 352 11.07 -38.90 -7.90
N ALA A 353 12.08 -39.23 -8.71
CA ALA A 353 13.39 -39.68 -8.24
C ALA A 353 14.16 -38.53 -7.54
N GLU A 354 14.28 -37.37 -8.20
CA GLU A 354 14.95 -36.19 -7.62
C GLU A 354 14.27 -35.74 -6.32
N ARG A 355 12.93 -35.75 -6.28
CA ARG A 355 12.18 -35.38 -5.08
C ARG A 355 12.44 -36.35 -3.93
N ARG A 356 12.54 -37.66 -4.22
CA ARG A 356 12.82 -38.67 -3.21
C ARG A 356 14.22 -38.48 -2.62
N GLU A 357 15.23 -38.31 -3.47
CA GLU A 357 16.60 -38.05 -3.04
C GLU A 357 16.70 -36.78 -2.19
N ALA A 358 16.07 -35.70 -2.65
CA ALA A 358 16.05 -34.45 -1.90
C ALA A 358 15.32 -34.61 -0.55
N ASN A 359 14.21 -35.37 -0.48
CA ASN A 359 13.50 -35.61 0.77
C ASN A 359 14.35 -36.43 1.75
N GLU A 360 15.05 -37.46 1.28
CA GLU A 360 15.96 -38.27 2.08
C GLU A 360 17.13 -37.43 2.61
N ALA A 361 17.71 -36.55 1.78
CA ALA A 361 18.77 -35.62 2.19
C ALA A 361 18.30 -34.58 3.23
N VAL A 362 17.05 -34.12 3.15
CA VAL A 362 16.47 -33.18 4.12
C VAL A 362 16.11 -33.87 5.43
N ALA A 363 15.50 -35.06 5.37
CA ALA A 363 15.10 -35.83 6.56
C ALA A 363 16.29 -36.37 7.35
N SER A 364 17.41 -36.67 6.68
CA SER A 364 18.65 -37.10 7.31
C SER A 364 19.55 -35.96 7.82
N GLY A 365 19.18 -34.70 7.55
CA GLY A 365 19.99 -33.53 7.91
C GLY A 365 21.23 -33.28 7.04
N GLN A 366 21.48 -34.12 6.03
CA GLN A 366 22.59 -33.94 5.09
C GLN A 366 22.48 -32.60 4.35
N SER A 367 21.25 -32.20 4.00
CA SER A 367 20.98 -30.89 3.42
C SER A 367 20.74 -29.86 4.51
N ARG A 368 21.66 -28.91 4.67
CA ARG A 368 21.56 -27.85 5.70
C ARG A 368 20.76 -26.65 5.22
N ILE A 369 20.71 -26.42 3.91
CA ILE A 369 19.96 -25.31 3.30
C ILE A 369 19.09 -25.84 2.17
N VAL A 370 17.78 -25.64 2.29
CA VAL A 370 16.80 -26.07 1.30
C VAL A 370 16.22 -24.86 0.59
N PHE A 371 16.56 -24.68 -0.68
CA PHE A 371 15.93 -23.67 -1.54
C PHE A 371 14.67 -24.25 -2.17
N GLY A 372 13.56 -23.55 -2.12
CA GLY A 372 12.35 -24.08 -2.75
C GLY A 372 11.19 -23.12 -2.81
N THR A 373 10.06 -23.62 -3.32
CA THR A 373 8.80 -22.88 -3.38
C THR A 373 7.84 -23.40 -2.30
N HIS A 374 6.54 -23.20 -2.49
CA HIS A 374 5.50 -23.83 -1.68
C HIS A 374 5.62 -25.37 -1.61
N ALA A 375 6.38 -26.00 -2.50
CA ALA A 375 6.72 -27.43 -2.44
C ALA A 375 7.39 -27.83 -1.11
N VAL A 376 8.19 -26.94 -0.50
CA VAL A 376 8.84 -27.17 0.81
C VAL A 376 7.82 -27.37 1.95
N ILE A 377 6.59 -26.85 1.77
CA ILE A 377 5.52 -26.92 2.75
C ILE A 377 4.78 -28.27 2.70
N SER A 378 4.96 -29.05 1.64
CA SER A 378 4.26 -30.33 1.46
C SER A 378 4.51 -31.30 2.62
N GLU A 379 3.55 -32.17 2.91
CA GLU A 379 3.61 -33.10 4.05
C GLU A 379 4.79 -34.10 3.95
N SER A 380 5.23 -34.41 2.74
CA SER A 380 6.34 -35.34 2.48
C SER A 380 7.71 -34.77 2.86
N VAL A 381 7.86 -33.46 2.99
CA VAL A 381 9.13 -32.83 3.37
C VAL A 381 9.22 -32.78 4.89
N GLN A 382 10.07 -33.62 5.47
CA GLN A 382 10.33 -33.67 6.91
C GLN A 382 11.75 -33.19 7.17
N PHE A 383 11.90 -32.14 7.99
CA PHE A 383 13.19 -31.65 8.43
C PHE A 383 13.62 -32.42 9.69
N GLN A 384 14.92 -32.68 9.83
CA GLN A 384 15.47 -33.22 11.05
C GLN A 384 15.49 -32.17 12.16
N ASN A 385 15.98 -30.96 11.86
CA ASN A 385 16.10 -29.88 12.83
C ASN A 385 15.97 -28.50 12.15
N LEU A 386 14.74 -28.11 11.79
CA LEU A 386 14.47 -26.81 11.16
C LEU A 386 14.59 -25.67 12.19
N GLY A 387 15.68 -24.91 12.12
CA GLY A 387 15.94 -23.78 13.02
C GLY A 387 15.62 -22.41 12.42
N LEU A 388 15.69 -22.27 11.08
CA LEU A 388 15.48 -20.99 10.40
C LEU A 388 14.59 -21.13 9.16
N VAL A 389 13.62 -20.24 9.03
CA VAL A 389 12.74 -20.09 7.88
C VAL A 389 12.98 -18.73 7.25
N ILE A 390 13.30 -18.70 5.96
CA ILE A 390 13.49 -17.48 5.18
C ILE A 390 12.42 -17.41 4.10
N ILE A 391 11.74 -16.28 3.99
CA ILE A 391 10.67 -16.05 3.00
C ILE A 391 11.02 -14.82 2.18
N ASP A 392 11.31 -15.01 0.89
CA ASP A 392 11.53 -13.91 -0.05
C ASP A 392 10.21 -13.42 -0.68
N GLU A 393 10.07 -12.12 -0.91
CA GLU A 393 8.87 -11.46 -1.46
C GLU A 393 7.55 -11.92 -0.80
N GLN A 394 7.43 -11.69 0.51
CA GLN A 394 6.34 -12.20 1.35
C GLN A 394 4.92 -11.98 0.79
N HIS A 395 4.68 -10.88 0.08
CA HIS A 395 3.35 -10.46 -0.36
C HIS A 395 2.71 -11.41 -1.39
N ARG A 396 3.48 -12.34 -1.96
CA ARG A 396 2.98 -13.38 -2.87
C ARG A 396 2.50 -14.65 -2.15
N PHE A 397 2.74 -14.79 -0.85
CA PHE A 397 2.42 -15.99 -0.08
C PHE A 397 1.22 -15.78 0.85
N GLY A 398 0.30 -16.76 0.84
CA GLY A 398 -0.85 -16.75 1.73
C GLY A 398 -0.47 -16.97 3.19
N VAL A 399 -1.22 -16.36 4.13
CA VAL A 399 -0.98 -16.48 5.58
C VAL A 399 -0.89 -17.95 6.05
N MET A 400 -1.77 -18.82 5.53
CA MET A 400 -1.80 -20.24 5.88
C MET A 400 -0.55 -21.03 5.43
N GLN A 401 0.08 -20.63 4.32
CA GLN A 401 1.29 -21.29 3.83
C GLN A 401 2.47 -21.04 4.78
N ARG A 402 2.57 -19.81 5.30
CA ARG A 402 3.61 -19.43 6.26
C ARG A 402 3.49 -20.21 7.57
N GLY A 403 2.29 -20.25 8.16
CA GLY A 403 2.05 -20.99 9.40
C GLY A 403 2.34 -22.49 9.26
N LYS A 404 2.05 -23.10 8.10
CA LYS A 404 2.41 -24.51 7.84
C LYS A 404 3.93 -24.73 7.78
N LEU A 405 4.70 -23.79 7.23
CA LEU A 405 6.16 -23.91 7.17
C LEU A 405 6.79 -23.70 8.54
N ILE A 406 6.33 -22.71 9.30
CA ILE A 406 6.77 -22.46 10.68
C ILE A 406 6.43 -23.68 11.56
N GLY A 407 5.24 -24.26 11.39
CA GLY A 407 4.81 -25.47 12.10
C GLY A 407 5.57 -26.76 11.77
N LYS A 408 6.50 -26.75 10.80
CA LYS A 408 7.41 -27.90 10.55
C LYS A 408 8.60 -27.92 11.51
N GLY A 409 8.89 -26.83 12.21
CA GLY A 409 9.92 -26.75 13.24
C GLY A 409 9.31 -26.51 14.63
N GLN A 410 10.10 -26.72 15.68
CA GLN A 410 9.73 -26.33 17.04
C GLN A 410 10.12 -24.86 17.27
N HIS A 411 9.19 -23.95 16.98
CA HIS A 411 9.40 -22.50 17.09
C HIS A 411 10.65 -21.98 16.33
N PRO A 412 10.75 -22.23 15.01
CA PRO A 412 11.90 -21.80 14.23
C PRO A 412 11.99 -20.28 14.14
N ASP A 413 13.22 -19.77 14.03
CA ASP A 413 13.50 -18.39 13.70
C ASP A 413 12.94 -18.06 12.30
N THR A 414 12.34 -16.89 12.12
CA THR A 414 11.67 -16.48 10.88
C THR A 414 12.24 -15.15 10.38
N LEU A 415 12.82 -15.17 9.18
CA LEU A 415 13.31 -14.00 8.46
C LEU A 415 12.48 -13.79 7.17
N VAL A 416 11.79 -12.68 7.10
CA VAL A 416 11.00 -12.30 5.92
C VAL A 416 11.72 -11.20 5.16
N MET A 417 11.72 -11.26 3.84
CA MET A 417 12.30 -10.23 2.98
C MET A 417 11.26 -9.57 2.08
N THR A 418 11.46 -8.29 1.79
CA THR A 418 10.66 -7.55 0.81
C THR A 418 11.52 -6.59 0.00
N ALA A 419 11.26 -6.51 -1.31
CA ALA A 419 11.95 -5.55 -2.17
C ALA A 419 11.29 -4.18 -2.25
N THR A 420 10.02 -4.05 -1.86
CA THR A 420 9.37 -2.75 -1.69
C THR A 420 9.64 -2.25 -0.28
N PRO A 421 10.48 -1.22 -0.09
CA PRO A 421 10.65 -0.63 1.21
C PRO A 421 9.29 -0.12 1.70
N ILE A 422 8.99 -0.30 2.97
CA ILE A 422 7.80 0.21 3.62
C ILE A 422 8.29 1.19 4.70
N PRO A 423 7.70 2.39 4.77
CA PRO A 423 8.00 3.34 5.83
C PRO A 423 7.97 2.64 7.19
N ARG A 424 9.00 2.86 8.00
CA ARG A 424 9.23 2.07 9.22
C ARG A 424 8.00 2.04 10.13
N THR A 425 7.35 3.19 10.31
CA THR A 425 6.16 3.34 11.17
C THR A 425 4.99 2.48 10.68
N LEU A 426 4.83 2.38 9.36
CA LEU A 426 3.82 1.52 8.74
C LEU A 426 4.19 0.05 8.85
N ALA A 427 5.44 -0.30 8.56
CA ALA A 427 5.89 -1.68 8.67
C ALA A 427 5.77 -2.20 10.11
N LEU A 428 6.05 -1.38 11.12
CA LEU A 428 5.88 -1.70 12.54
C LEU A 428 4.41 -1.84 12.98
N THR A 429 3.47 -1.47 12.12
CA THR A 429 2.03 -1.55 12.38
C THR A 429 1.39 -2.66 11.56
N LEU A 430 1.73 -2.74 10.27
CA LEU A 430 1.26 -3.77 9.34
C LEU A 430 1.87 -5.15 9.63
N TYR A 431 3.12 -5.16 10.09
CA TYR A 431 3.87 -6.36 10.46
C TYR A 431 4.39 -6.24 11.89
N GLY A 432 3.60 -5.64 12.78
CA GLY A 432 4.08 -5.21 14.09
C GLY A 432 4.50 -6.32 15.06
N ASP A 433 4.30 -7.58 14.67
CA ASP A 433 4.89 -8.75 15.29
C ASP A 433 6.33 -9.05 14.83
N LEU A 434 6.81 -8.38 13.77
CA LEU A 434 8.15 -8.50 13.22
C LEU A 434 9.04 -7.32 13.67
N ASP A 435 10.26 -7.64 14.08
CA ASP A 435 11.36 -6.70 14.17
C ASP A 435 11.83 -6.27 12.78
N ILE A 436 12.34 -5.04 12.61
CA ILE A 436 12.68 -4.51 11.28
C ILE A 436 14.18 -4.23 11.16
N SER A 437 14.76 -4.73 10.08
CA SER A 437 16.07 -4.31 9.57
C SER A 437 15.89 -3.67 8.19
N SER A 438 16.48 -2.50 7.99
CA SER A 438 16.41 -1.75 6.73
C SER A 438 17.80 -1.62 6.11
N ILE A 439 17.93 -1.98 4.85
CA ILE A 439 19.13 -1.72 4.03
C ILE A 439 18.80 -0.56 3.09
N LYS A 440 19.39 0.61 3.36
CA LYS A 440 19.21 1.82 2.53
C LYS A 440 20.34 1.97 1.52
N THR A 441 21.54 1.57 1.91
CA THR A 441 22.76 1.75 1.12
C THR A 441 22.86 0.71 0.01
N MET A 442 23.00 1.16 -1.24
CA MET A 442 23.27 0.30 -2.38
C MET A 442 24.72 -0.21 -2.38
N PRO A 443 24.99 -1.43 -2.91
CA PRO A 443 26.35 -1.93 -3.08
C PRO A 443 27.22 -0.99 -3.93
N PRO A 444 28.52 -0.85 -3.60
CA PRO A 444 29.44 -0.01 -4.36
C PRO A 444 29.56 -0.47 -5.82
N GLY A 445 29.65 0.49 -6.75
CA GLY A 445 29.75 0.23 -8.20
C GLY A 445 28.41 0.22 -8.96
N ARG A 446 27.27 0.25 -8.26
CA ARG A 446 25.95 0.37 -8.91
C ARG A 446 25.65 1.82 -9.30
N LYS A 447 25.40 2.05 -10.59
CA LYS A 447 24.98 3.36 -11.11
C LYS A 447 23.44 3.47 -11.08
N PRO A 448 22.88 4.63 -10.70
CA PRO A 448 21.43 4.82 -10.69
C PRO A 448 20.85 4.74 -12.11
N THR A 449 19.71 4.07 -12.25
CA THR A 449 18.98 3.94 -13.51
C THR A 449 18.49 5.31 -13.95
N LYS A 450 18.78 5.70 -15.19
CA LYS A 450 18.23 6.92 -15.80
C LYS A 450 16.76 6.68 -16.13
N THR A 451 15.86 7.42 -15.49
CA THR A 451 14.42 7.29 -15.72
C THR A 451 13.89 8.49 -16.49
N VAL A 452 13.10 8.24 -17.54
CA VAL A 452 12.45 9.29 -18.33
C VAL A 452 10.99 8.93 -18.59
N TRP A 453 10.13 9.93 -18.56
CA TRP A 453 8.74 9.82 -18.98
C TRP A 453 8.55 10.50 -20.34
N ARG A 454 7.86 9.82 -21.26
CA ARG A 454 7.56 10.27 -22.61
C ARG A 454 6.09 10.03 -22.98
N SER A 455 5.58 10.85 -23.90
CA SER A 455 4.26 10.67 -24.49
C SER A 455 4.31 9.57 -25.55
N ALA A 456 3.22 8.80 -25.72
CA ALA A 456 3.08 7.84 -26.80
C ALA A 456 3.32 8.44 -28.21
N SER A 457 3.12 9.75 -28.38
CA SER A 457 3.41 10.46 -29.63
C SER A 457 4.89 10.46 -30.01
N THR A 458 5.81 10.29 -29.06
CA THR A 458 7.27 10.27 -29.31
C THR A 458 7.81 8.86 -29.56
N ARG A 459 6.96 7.85 -29.78
CA ARG A 459 7.38 6.46 -30.09
C ARG A 459 8.42 6.36 -31.21
N PRO A 460 8.31 7.09 -32.35
CA PRO A 460 9.32 7.00 -33.41
C PRO A 460 10.73 7.37 -32.94
N GLU A 461 10.85 8.38 -32.07
CA GLU A 461 12.14 8.80 -31.50
C GLU A 461 12.68 7.77 -30.53
N ILE A 462 11.80 7.18 -29.70
CA ILE A 462 12.16 6.09 -28.80
C ILE A 462 12.73 4.92 -29.61
N TYR A 463 12.05 4.48 -30.67
CA TYR A 463 12.52 3.37 -31.50
C TYR A 463 13.88 3.68 -32.16
N LYS A 464 14.10 4.91 -32.61
CA LYS A 464 15.41 5.34 -33.13
C LYS A 464 16.50 5.20 -32.06
N TYR A 465 16.24 5.65 -30.84
CA TYR A 465 17.16 5.48 -29.72
C TYR A 465 17.40 4.00 -29.40
N LEU A 466 16.36 3.17 -29.34
CA LEU A 466 16.49 1.74 -29.08
C LEU A 466 17.35 1.02 -30.13
N ARG A 467 17.21 1.37 -31.41
CA ARG A 467 18.08 0.82 -32.48
C ARG A 467 19.55 1.13 -32.25
N THR A 468 19.90 2.33 -31.78
CA THR A 468 21.30 2.66 -31.46
C THR A 468 21.87 1.77 -30.36
N ARG A 469 21.05 1.39 -29.39
CA ARG A 469 21.44 0.56 -28.24
C ARG A 469 21.48 -0.93 -28.58
N LEU A 470 20.56 -1.40 -29.41
CA LEU A 470 20.60 -2.76 -29.95
C LEU A 470 21.85 -2.99 -30.83
N ALA A 471 22.28 -1.97 -31.58
CA ALA A 471 23.54 -2.02 -32.34
C ALA A 471 24.78 -2.16 -31.42
N GLU A 472 24.71 -1.63 -30.19
CA GLU A 472 25.72 -1.81 -29.13
C GLU A 472 25.58 -3.17 -28.40
N GLN A 473 24.75 -4.10 -28.91
CA GLN A 473 24.46 -5.42 -28.33
C GLN A 473 23.82 -5.39 -26.94
N GLU A 474 23.14 -4.29 -26.60
CA GLU A 474 22.30 -4.24 -25.41
C GLU A 474 20.97 -4.96 -25.65
N GLN A 475 20.40 -5.52 -24.58
CA GLN A 475 19.10 -6.17 -24.62
C GLN A 475 18.00 -5.28 -24.02
N ILE A 476 16.80 -5.36 -24.58
CA ILE A 476 15.69 -4.45 -24.26
C ILE A 476 14.46 -5.22 -23.76
N PHE A 477 13.87 -4.74 -22.67
CA PHE A 477 12.53 -5.16 -22.24
C PHE A 477 11.45 -4.19 -22.75
N PHE A 478 10.35 -4.74 -23.25
CA PHE A 478 9.09 -4.02 -23.45
C PHE A 478 8.04 -4.57 -22.48
N ILE A 479 7.55 -3.74 -21.57
CA ILE A 479 6.60 -4.13 -20.53
C ILE A 479 5.23 -3.52 -20.81
N TYR A 480 4.21 -4.38 -20.89
CA TYR A 480 2.81 -3.99 -21.05
C TYR A 480 2.01 -4.29 -19.77
N PRO A 481 1.06 -3.43 -19.38
CA PRO A 481 0.25 -3.66 -18.19
C PRO A 481 -0.72 -4.82 -18.38
N LEU A 482 -1.08 -5.45 -17.27
CA LEU A 482 -2.22 -6.36 -17.16
C LEU A 482 -3.17 -5.80 -16.11
N VAL A 483 -4.42 -5.53 -16.48
CA VAL A 483 -5.45 -5.14 -15.50
C VAL A 483 -6.37 -6.34 -15.25
N GLU A 484 -6.64 -6.67 -13.99
CA GLU A 484 -7.43 -7.85 -13.60
C GLU A 484 -8.82 -7.91 -14.28
N LYS A 485 -9.46 -6.75 -14.50
CA LYS A 485 -10.78 -6.66 -15.16
C LYS A 485 -10.72 -6.81 -16.69
N SER A 486 -9.57 -6.60 -17.32
CA SER A 486 -9.38 -6.61 -18.78
C SER A 486 -8.24 -7.52 -19.25
N GLU A 487 -7.87 -8.50 -18.43
CA GLU A 487 -6.72 -9.39 -18.66
C GLU A 487 -6.76 -10.05 -20.06
N LYS A 488 -7.93 -10.43 -20.56
CA LYS A 488 -8.07 -11.00 -21.92
C LYS A 488 -7.70 -10.00 -23.03
N LEU A 489 -8.14 -8.75 -22.91
CA LEU A 489 -7.88 -7.69 -23.91
C LEU A 489 -6.43 -7.21 -23.83
N ASP A 490 -5.89 -7.06 -22.61
CA ASP A 490 -4.52 -6.59 -22.39
C ASP A 490 -3.48 -7.63 -22.87
N LEU A 491 -3.78 -8.94 -22.73
CA LEU A 491 -2.94 -9.99 -23.30
C LEU A 491 -2.92 -9.97 -24.83
N GLN A 492 -4.07 -9.75 -25.47
CA GLN A 492 -4.15 -9.62 -26.92
C GLN A 492 -3.34 -8.40 -27.39
N ALA A 493 -3.41 -7.28 -26.67
CA ALA A 493 -2.61 -6.10 -26.99
C ALA A 493 -1.10 -6.39 -26.92
N ALA A 494 -0.62 -7.14 -25.93
CA ALA A 494 0.79 -7.52 -25.85
C ALA A 494 1.23 -8.48 -26.97
N GLU A 495 0.36 -9.42 -27.37
CA GLU A 495 0.61 -10.33 -28.51
C GLU A 495 0.64 -9.58 -29.85
N ASP A 496 -0.28 -8.64 -30.04
CA ASP A 496 -0.38 -7.84 -31.27
C ASP A 496 0.79 -6.88 -31.39
N GLU A 497 1.17 -6.22 -30.30
CA GLU A 497 2.38 -5.40 -30.28
C GLU A 497 3.66 -6.24 -30.45
N TYR A 498 3.73 -7.46 -29.90
CA TYR A 498 4.84 -8.37 -30.22
C TYR A 498 4.94 -8.67 -31.72
N LYS A 499 3.82 -8.99 -32.39
CA LYS A 499 3.81 -9.23 -33.84
C LYS A 499 4.26 -7.98 -34.59
N ARG A 500 3.77 -6.80 -34.20
CA ARG A 500 4.13 -5.53 -34.81
C ARG A 500 5.60 -5.18 -34.62
N LEU A 501 6.11 -5.30 -33.41
CA LEU A 501 7.53 -5.04 -33.09
C LEU A 501 8.44 -5.99 -33.89
N LYS A 502 8.05 -7.26 -34.03
CA LYS A 502 8.82 -8.26 -34.77
C LYS A 502 8.76 -8.08 -36.30
N SER A 503 7.59 -7.77 -36.85
CA SER A 503 7.34 -7.81 -38.29
C SER A 503 7.46 -6.44 -38.98
N GLU A 504 7.33 -5.33 -38.24
CA GLU A 504 7.29 -3.98 -38.81
C GLU A 504 8.40 -3.06 -38.28
N ILE A 505 8.75 -3.15 -36.99
CA ILE A 505 9.62 -2.15 -36.34
C ILE A 505 11.07 -2.63 -36.21
N PHE A 506 11.29 -3.82 -35.66
CA PHE A 506 12.60 -4.39 -35.36
C PHE A 506 12.81 -5.70 -36.14
N THR A 507 12.61 -5.65 -37.46
CA THR A 507 12.69 -6.81 -38.35
C THR A 507 14.09 -7.42 -38.40
N GLU A 508 15.10 -6.62 -38.06
CA GLU A 508 16.51 -6.98 -37.99
C GLU A 508 16.94 -7.63 -36.65
N TYR A 509 16.06 -7.65 -35.65
CA TYR A 509 16.36 -8.15 -34.30
C TYR A 509 15.48 -9.31 -33.86
N ARG A 510 15.99 -10.11 -32.91
CA ARG A 510 15.29 -11.30 -32.42
C ARG A 510 14.37 -10.91 -31.27
N VAL A 511 13.08 -10.82 -31.56
CA VAL A 511 12.04 -10.47 -30.58
C VAL A 511 11.40 -11.73 -30.01
N GLY A 512 11.25 -11.80 -28.69
CA GLY A 512 10.48 -12.83 -27.98
C GLY A 512 9.30 -12.27 -27.21
N LEU A 513 8.39 -13.15 -26.76
CA LEU A 513 7.20 -12.81 -26.00
C LEU A 513 7.12 -13.66 -24.72
N VAL A 514 6.76 -13.03 -23.60
CA VAL A 514 6.46 -13.69 -22.32
C VAL A 514 5.19 -13.10 -21.70
N HIS A 515 4.16 -13.91 -21.48
CA HIS A 515 2.95 -13.48 -20.77
C HIS A 515 2.41 -14.53 -19.80
N GLY A 516 1.47 -14.10 -18.93
CA GLY A 516 0.98 -14.88 -17.78
C GLY A 516 0.27 -16.20 -18.13
N ARG A 517 -0.27 -16.30 -19.35
CA ARG A 517 -0.98 -17.50 -19.84
C ARG A 517 -0.10 -18.49 -20.61
N MET A 518 1.16 -18.16 -20.87
CA MET A 518 2.08 -19.13 -21.48
C MET A 518 2.33 -20.29 -20.52
N LYS A 519 2.40 -21.50 -21.07
CA LYS A 519 2.82 -22.69 -20.32
C LYS A 519 4.20 -22.43 -19.71
N SER A 520 4.43 -22.89 -18.47
CA SER A 520 5.68 -22.63 -17.73
C SER A 520 6.94 -22.95 -18.55
N ALA A 521 6.97 -24.11 -19.21
CA ALA A 521 8.10 -24.52 -20.06
C ALA A 521 8.38 -23.57 -21.25
N GLN A 522 7.33 -22.98 -21.86
CA GLN A 522 7.51 -22.02 -22.96
C GLN A 522 8.03 -20.68 -22.45
N ARG A 523 7.51 -20.22 -21.31
CA ARG A 523 7.95 -19.00 -20.64
C ARG A 523 9.42 -19.11 -20.26
N GLU A 524 9.79 -20.21 -19.62
CA GLU A 524 11.16 -20.50 -19.20
C GLU A 524 12.10 -20.56 -20.40
N LYS A 525 11.70 -21.25 -21.49
CA LYS A 525 12.49 -21.29 -22.73
C LYS A 525 12.74 -19.90 -23.31
N ALA A 526 11.74 -19.02 -23.32
CA ALA A 526 11.87 -17.65 -23.82
C ALA A 526 12.78 -16.81 -22.91
N ILE A 527 12.63 -16.90 -21.59
CA ILE A 527 13.47 -16.21 -20.60
C ILE A 527 14.93 -16.67 -20.73
N THR A 528 15.16 -17.97 -20.82
CA THR A 528 16.50 -18.56 -20.98
C THR A 528 17.12 -18.17 -22.32
N ALA A 529 16.33 -18.12 -23.40
CA ALA A 529 16.81 -17.63 -24.69
C ALA A 529 17.23 -16.15 -24.62
N PHE A 530 16.46 -15.31 -23.92
CA PHE A 530 16.81 -13.92 -23.69
C PHE A 530 18.06 -13.79 -22.81
N ARG A 531 18.15 -14.52 -21.68
CA ARG A 531 19.35 -14.52 -20.83
C ARG A 531 20.63 -14.91 -21.58
N ASN A 532 20.54 -15.86 -22.51
CA ASN A 532 21.66 -16.34 -23.31
C ASN A 532 21.93 -15.51 -24.57
N LYS A 533 21.41 -14.28 -24.67
CA LYS A 533 21.54 -13.40 -25.85
C LYS A 533 21.09 -14.04 -27.17
N ARG A 534 20.16 -14.99 -27.13
CA ARG A 534 19.49 -15.55 -28.33
C ARG A 534 18.29 -14.71 -28.76
N LEU A 535 17.83 -13.82 -27.89
CA LEU A 535 16.82 -12.80 -28.16
C LEU A 535 17.41 -11.45 -27.77
N ASP A 536 17.14 -10.42 -28.57
CA ASP A 536 17.62 -9.05 -28.35
C ASP A 536 16.56 -8.20 -27.63
N ILE A 537 15.28 -8.51 -27.90
CA ILE A 537 14.12 -7.83 -27.32
C ILE A 537 13.19 -8.85 -26.68
N LEU A 538 12.73 -8.57 -25.46
CA LEU A 538 11.70 -9.36 -24.80
C LEU A 538 10.46 -8.51 -24.51
N VAL A 539 9.37 -8.82 -25.21
CA VAL A 539 8.05 -8.26 -24.94
C VAL A 539 7.41 -9.06 -23.83
N SER A 540 6.95 -8.40 -22.78
CA SER A 540 6.32 -9.08 -21.67
C SER A 540 5.25 -8.27 -20.98
N THR A 541 4.40 -8.96 -20.24
CA THR A 541 3.50 -8.33 -19.28
C THR A 541 4.18 -8.20 -17.91
N THR A 542 3.42 -7.89 -16.85
CA THR A 542 3.89 -7.83 -15.45
C THR A 542 4.51 -9.12 -14.91
N VAL A 543 4.65 -10.19 -15.70
CA VAL A 543 5.29 -11.44 -15.28
C VAL A 543 6.78 -11.26 -14.94
N ILE A 544 7.46 -10.28 -15.56
CA ILE A 544 8.87 -9.96 -15.27
C ILE A 544 9.06 -9.27 -13.91
N GLU A 545 7.97 -8.83 -13.26
CA GLU A 545 8.01 -8.28 -11.91
C GLU A 545 8.69 -9.23 -10.92
N VAL A 546 8.59 -10.56 -11.14
CA VAL A 546 9.08 -11.59 -10.22
C VAL A 546 10.41 -12.20 -10.66
N GLY A 547 11.49 -11.82 -9.99
CA GLY A 547 12.67 -12.66 -9.77
C GLY A 547 13.73 -12.73 -10.88
N ILE A 548 13.43 -12.42 -12.14
CA ILE A 548 14.40 -12.65 -13.23
C ILE A 548 15.55 -11.61 -13.16
N ASP A 549 16.78 -12.09 -13.06
CA ASP A 549 18.00 -11.29 -13.17
C ASP A 549 18.67 -11.53 -14.53
N ILE A 550 18.74 -10.47 -15.35
CA ILE A 550 19.39 -10.51 -16.66
C ILE A 550 20.39 -9.37 -16.70
N PRO A 551 21.66 -9.61 -16.31
CA PRO A 551 22.67 -8.57 -16.16
C PRO A 551 22.94 -7.77 -17.44
N SER A 552 22.69 -8.37 -18.62
CA SER A 552 22.86 -7.77 -19.94
C SER A 552 21.68 -6.91 -20.41
N ALA A 553 20.55 -6.93 -19.70
CA ALA A 553 19.39 -6.09 -20.02
C ALA A 553 19.51 -4.74 -19.33
N ASN A 554 19.86 -3.71 -20.11
CA ASN A 554 20.11 -2.37 -19.60
C ASN A 554 18.97 -1.39 -19.87
N ILE A 555 18.07 -1.71 -20.79
CA ILE A 555 16.98 -0.80 -21.18
C ILE A 555 15.64 -1.46 -20.96
N MET A 556 14.73 -0.71 -20.34
CA MET A 556 13.34 -1.10 -20.16
C MET A 556 12.42 -0.02 -20.68
N VAL A 557 11.47 -0.41 -21.52
CA VAL A 557 10.38 0.42 -22.03
C VAL A 557 9.10 -0.07 -21.36
N ILE A 558 8.45 0.82 -20.61
CA ILE A 558 7.19 0.54 -19.92
C ILE A 558 6.09 1.24 -20.71
N GLU A 559 5.36 0.47 -21.52
CA GLU A 559 4.22 0.97 -22.29
C GLU A 559 3.00 1.15 -21.38
N HIS A 560 2.16 2.15 -21.68
CA HIS A 560 0.99 2.49 -20.86
C HIS A 560 1.32 2.69 -19.37
N ALA A 561 2.43 3.39 -19.09
CA ALA A 561 2.94 3.61 -17.75
C ALA A 561 1.92 4.27 -16.81
N GLU A 562 0.95 5.04 -17.33
CA GLU A 562 -0.14 5.65 -16.56
C GLU A 562 -1.04 4.64 -15.83
N ARG A 563 -1.03 3.37 -16.27
CA ARG A 563 -1.85 2.30 -15.71
C ARG A 563 -1.18 1.56 -14.55
N PHE A 564 0.12 1.76 -14.33
CA PHE A 564 0.86 1.07 -13.28
C PHE A 564 0.81 1.82 -11.95
N GLY A 565 0.83 1.08 -10.84
CA GLY A 565 1.12 1.64 -9.52
C GLY A 565 2.56 2.15 -9.44
N LEU A 566 2.83 3.15 -8.60
CA LEU A 566 4.18 3.72 -8.47
C LEU A 566 5.18 2.68 -7.92
N SER A 567 4.75 1.84 -6.98
CA SER A 567 5.55 0.71 -6.50
C SER A 567 5.92 -0.31 -7.59
N GLN A 568 4.99 -0.59 -8.53
CA GLN A 568 5.22 -1.53 -9.63
C GLN A 568 6.23 -0.96 -10.63
N LEU A 569 6.10 0.33 -10.99
CA LEU A 569 7.07 1.02 -11.84
C LEU A 569 8.48 0.97 -11.24
N HIS A 570 8.61 1.16 -9.92
CA HIS A 570 9.88 1.05 -9.21
C HIS A 570 10.48 -0.36 -9.25
N GLN A 571 9.66 -1.39 -8.99
CA GLN A 571 10.13 -2.78 -9.08
C GLN A 571 10.62 -3.12 -10.49
N LEU A 572 9.88 -2.71 -11.52
CA LEU A 572 10.25 -2.87 -12.92
C LEU A 572 11.58 -2.17 -13.22
N ARG A 573 11.73 -0.90 -12.81
CA ARG A 573 12.98 -0.14 -12.95
C ARG A 573 14.18 -0.86 -12.31
N GLY A 574 13.98 -1.51 -11.16
CA GLY A 574 15.01 -2.27 -10.45
C GLY A 574 15.50 -3.54 -11.17
N ARG A 575 14.90 -3.90 -12.32
CA ARG A 575 15.30 -5.06 -13.14
C ARG A 575 16.36 -4.73 -14.20
N VAL A 576 16.65 -3.46 -14.47
CA VAL A 576 17.69 -3.04 -15.42
C VAL A 576 18.92 -2.43 -14.73
N GLY A 577 20.08 -2.48 -15.40
CA GLY A 577 21.32 -1.88 -14.90
C GLY A 577 22.02 -2.71 -13.82
N ARG A 578 21.90 -4.05 -13.88
CA ARG A 578 22.49 -4.97 -12.90
C ARG A 578 23.93 -5.37 -13.22
N GLY A 579 24.36 -5.28 -14.48
CA GLY A 579 25.73 -5.61 -14.93
C GLY A 579 26.78 -4.50 -14.70
N GLY A 580 26.53 -3.55 -13.80
CA GLY A 580 27.43 -2.39 -13.55
C GLY A 580 27.34 -1.27 -14.60
N GLN A 581 26.67 -1.50 -15.73
CA GLN A 581 26.32 -0.47 -16.70
C GLN A 581 25.11 0.36 -16.22
N GLN A 582 25.02 1.61 -16.69
CA GLN A 582 23.91 2.49 -16.30
C GLN A 582 22.63 2.05 -17.02
N GLY A 583 21.65 1.55 -16.26
CA GLY A 583 20.35 1.19 -16.81
C GLY A 583 19.55 2.42 -17.27
N THR A 584 18.63 2.23 -18.22
CA THR A 584 17.66 3.25 -18.67
C THR A 584 16.24 2.71 -18.61
N ALA A 585 15.34 3.43 -17.94
CA ALA A 585 13.91 3.11 -17.87
C ALA A 585 13.10 4.22 -18.57
N ILE A 586 12.35 3.85 -19.60
CA ILE A 586 11.53 4.74 -20.42
C ILE A 586 10.06 4.42 -20.14
N ALA A 587 9.39 5.29 -19.37
CA ALA A 587 7.95 5.22 -19.17
C ALA A 587 7.23 5.93 -20.32
N VAL A 588 6.42 5.18 -21.08
CA VAL A 588 5.60 5.72 -22.18
C VAL A 588 4.17 5.79 -21.71
N ALA A 589 3.61 7.00 -21.67
CA ALA A 589 2.22 7.21 -21.26
C ALA A 589 1.33 7.65 -22.42
N THR A 590 0.10 7.15 -22.44
CA THR A 590 -0.90 7.49 -23.47
C THR A 590 -1.93 8.46 -22.91
N SER A 591 -2.23 9.53 -23.65
CA SER A 591 -3.28 10.49 -23.26
C SER A 591 -4.68 9.93 -23.49
N PRO A 592 -5.69 10.29 -22.65
CA PRO A 592 -5.63 11.25 -21.54
C PRO A 592 -5.05 10.65 -20.24
N ILE A 593 -4.24 11.44 -19.53
CA ILE A 593 -3.60 11.06 -18.25
C ILE A 593 -4.31 11.80 -17.11
N SER A 594 -4.72 11.10 -16.05
CA SER A 594 -5.31 11.73 -14.87
C SER A 594 -4.25 12.45 -14.03
N ASP A 595 -4.66 13.43 -13.22
CA ASP A 595 -3.73 14.16 -12.33
C ASP A 595 -2.98 13.21 -11.38
N LEU A 596 -3.68 12.18 -10.89
CA LEU A 596 -3.08 11.14 -10.05
C LEU A 596 -2.02 10.33 -10.81
N ALA A 597 -2.29 9.93 -12.05
CA ALA A 597 -1.32 9.20 -12.87
C ALA A 597 -0.11 10.08 -13.24
N ARG A 598 -0.36 11.37 -13.50
CA ARG A 598 0.70 12.36 -13.74
C ARG A 598 1.64 12.50 -12.54
N ARG A 599 1.09 12.73 -11.33
CA ARG A 599 1.89 12.81 -10.09
C ARG A 599 2.72 11.55 -9.87
N ARG A 600 2.15 10.35 -10.10
CA ARG A 600 2.89 9.08 -10.02
C ARG A 600 4.07 9.04 -10.99
N LEU A 601 3.87 9.43 -12.25
CA LEU A 601 4.95 9.42 -13.26
C LEU A 601 6.03 10.47 -12.95
N GLU A 602 5.65 11.64 -12.44
CA GLU A 602 6.59 12.68 -12.00
C GLU A 602 7.44 12.18 -10.80
N MET A 603 6.83 11.52 -9.82
CA MET A 603 7.55 10.89 -8.71
C MET A 603 8.48 9.76 -9.18
N PHE A 604 8.03 8.92 -10.11
CA PHE A 604 8.84 7.85 -10.67
C PHE A 604 10.10 8.34 -11.39
N VAL A 605 10.04 9.50 -12.05
CA VAL A 605 11.17 10.13 -12.75
C VAL A 605 12.09 10.87 -11.78
N SER A 606 11.53 11.54 -10.77
CA SER A 606 12.29 12.43 -9.88
C SER A 606 13.09 11.71 -8.79
N SER A 607 12.61 10.56 -8.29
CA SER A 607 13.30 9.82 -7.23
C SER A 607 13.75 8.43 -7.67
N THR A 608 14.96 8.05 -7.26
CA THR A 608 15.44 6.67 -7.38
C THR A 608 15.37 5.87 -6.07
N ASP A 609 15.02 6.53 -4.96
CA ASP A 609 14.96 5.91 -3.64
C ASP A 609 13.64 5.17 -3.46
N GLY A 610 13.73 3.85 -3.24
CA GLY A 610 12.57 3.01 -2.98
C GLY A 610 11.78 3.39 -1.72
N PHE A 611 12.38 4.04 -0.72
CA PHE A 611 11.68 4.52 0.48
C PHE A 611 10.83 5.75 0.16
N GLU A 612 11.38 6.76 -0.54
CA GLU A 612 10.62 7.95 -0.96
C GLU A 612 9.46 7.56 -1.88
N ILE A 613 9.69 6.62 -2.80
CA ILE A 613 8.66 6.09 -3.69
C ILE A 613 7.55 5.40 -2.91
N ALA A 614 7.88 4.65 -1.86
CA ALA A 614 6.87 3.98 -1.04
C ALA A 614 6.03 4.95 -0.20
N GLU A 615 6.64 6.01 0.33
CA GLU A 615 5.92 7.09 1.01
C GLU A 615 4.96 7.80 0.05
N ALA A 616 5.45 8.19 -1.13
CA ALA A 616 4.63 8.84 -2.14
C ALA A 616 3.52 7.93 -2.69
N ASP A 617 3.80 6.64 -2.92
CA ASP A 617 2.78 5.69 -3.41
C ASP A 617 1.64 5.52 -2.39
N LEU A 618 1.96 5.51 -1.10
CA LEU A 618 0.98 5.44 -0.03
C LEU A 618 0.14 6.72 0.07
N GLU A 619 0.76 7.90 -0.02
CA GLU A 619 0.07 9.18 -0.05
C GLU A 619 -0.89 9.27 -1.26
N LEU A 620 -0.43 8.81 -2.43
CA LEU A 620 -1.16 8.89 -3.69
C LEU A 620 -2.30 7.85 -3.80
N ARG A 621 -2.15 6.64 -3.25
CA ARG A 621 -3.21 5.59 -3.30
C ARG A 621 -4.36 5.87 -2.35
N GLY A 622 -4.11 6.60 -1.27
CA GLY A 622 -5.09 6.74 -0.20
C GLY A 622 -5.36 5.40 0.54
N PRO A 623 -6.23 5.44 1.57
CA PRO A 623 -6.27 4.43 2.64
C PRO A 623 -6.74 3.01 2.25
N GLY A 624 -7.32 2.80 1.06
CA GLY A 624 -8.09 1.58 0.75
C GLY A 624 -7.36 0.42 0.04
N GLU A 625 -6.29 0.69 -0.73
CA GLU A 625 -5.72 -0.34 -1.64
C GLU A 625 -4.48 -1.06 -1.11
N PHE A 626 -3.75 -0.52 -0.12
CA PHE A 626 -2.63 -1.27 0.48
C PHE A 626 -3.12 -2.54 1.22
N PHE A 627 -4.37 -2.53 1.68
CA PHE A 627 -5.07 -3.67 2.30
C PHE A 627 -5.64 -4.67 1.27
N GLY A 628 -5.07 -4.72 0.06
CA GLY A 628 -5.43 -5.70 -0.97
C GLY A 628 -5.42 -7.11 -0.38
N THR A 629 -6.61 -7.72 -0.35
CA THR A 629 -7.05 -8.87 0.47
C THR A 629 -7.39 -8.50 1.92
N ARG A 630 -8.68 -8.64 2.27
CA ARG A 630 -9.21 -8.63 3.64
C ARG A 630 -8.29 -9.46 4.53
N GLN A 631 -7.37 -8.82 5.24
CA GLN A 631 -6.48 -9.51 6.16
C GLN A 631 -7.34 -9.87 7.38
N HIS A 632 -7.86 -11.10 7.38
CA HIS A 632 -8.62 -11.67 8.50
C HIS A 632 -7.81 -11.52 9.78
N GLY A 633 -8.12 -10.54 10.63
CA GLY A 633 -7.28 -10.30 11.80
C GLY A 633 -7.23 -8.87 12.29
N LEU A 634 -7.01 -7.88 11.44
CA LEU A 634 -6.81 -6.51 11.95
C LEU A 634 -8.15 -5.74 11.99
N PRO A 635 -8.38 -4.90 13.01
CA PRO A 635 -9.51 -3.98 12.97
C PRO A 635 -9.40 -3.11 11.72
N GLU A 636 -10.50 -3.01 10.96
CA GLU A 636 -10.56 -2.09 9.82
C GLU A 636 -10.43 -0.67 10.35
N LEU A 637 -9.38 0.04 9.93
CA LEU A 637 -9.23 1.46 10.23
C LEU A 637 -10.25 2.22 9.39
N THR A 638 -11.23 2.84 10.05
CA THR A 638 -12.31 3.57 9.36
C THR A 638 -12.02 5.07 9.31
N ILE A 639 -11.27 5.59 10.29
CA ILE A 639 -10.99 7.01 10.46
C ILE A 639 -9.49 7.28 10.30
N ALA A 640 -8.65 6.43 10.91
CA ALA A 640 -7.21 6.62 10.87
C ALA A 640 -6.63 6.30 9.48
N ASN A 641 -5.73 7.15 9.02
CA ASN A 641 -4.94 6.93 7.83
C ASN A 641 -3.48 6.82 8.24
N LEU A 642 -2.91 5.62 8.16
CA LEU A 642 -1.55 5.35 8.61
C LEU A 642 -0.47 6.22 7.91
N ALA A 643 -0.74 6.69 6.68
CA ALA A 643 0.15 7.60 5.95
C ALA A 643 0.13 9.02 6.54
N ARG A 644 -1.06 9.52 6.82
CA ARG A 644 -1.30 10.89 7.28
C ARG A 644 -1.09 11.04 8.79
N ASP A 645 -1.35 9.96 9.53
CA ASP A 645 -1.46 9.94 10.98
C ASP A 645 -0.24 9.26 11.63
N THR A 646 0.93 9.37 11.00
CA THR A 646 2.19 8.79 11.48
C THR A 646 2.60 9.29 12.87
N GLU A 647 2.34 10.57 13.16
CA GLU A 647 2.54 11.15 14.49
C GLU A 647 1.62 10.50 15.54
N LEU A 648 0.33 10.38 15.22
CA LEU A 648 -0.67 9.75 16.12
C LEU A 648 -0.32 8.29 16.39
N LEU A 649 0.14 7.58 15.36
CA LEU A 649 0.60 6.20 15.44
C LEU A 649 1.79 6.04 16.38
N THR A 650 2.74 6.96 16.31
CA THR A 650 3.93 6.97 17.17
C THR A 650 3.53 7.23 18.63
N MET A 651 2.70 8.24 18.87
CA MET A 651 2.17 8.53 20.21
C MET A 651 1.40 7.35 20.82
N ALA A 652 0.53 6.72 20.03
CA ALA A 652 -0.21 5.53 20.47
C ALA A 652 0.74 4.39 20.84
N ARG A 653 1.76 4.14 20.01
CA ARG A 653 2.75 3.09 20.23
C ARG A 653 3.54 3.31 21.53
N ASP A 654 4.03 4.52 21.76
CA ASP A 654 4.87 4.83 22.92
C ASP A 654 4.10 4.63 24.23
N ILE A 655 2.82 5.01 24.25
CA ILE A 655 1.94 4.78 25.40
C ILE A 655 1.74 3.29 25.63
N ILE A 656 1.43 2.50 24.59
CA ILE A 656 1.25 1.06 24.76
C ILE A 656 2.55 0.36 25.20
N ILE A 657 3.72 0.76 24.69
CA ILE A 657 5.02 0.23 25.14
C ILE A 657 5.18 0.48 26.64
N LYS A 658 4.89 1.69 27.11
CA LYS A 658 4.92 2.04 28.54
C LYS A 658 3.95 1.19 29.35
N LEU A 659 2.71 1.02 28.88
CA LEU A 659 1.68 0.22 29.57
C LEU A 659 2.01 -1.28 29.65
N LEU A 660 2.74 -1.82 28.67
CA LEU A 660 3.08 -3.25 28.60
C LEU A 660 4.47 -3.58 29.16
N ALA A 661 5.28 -2.59 29.51
CA ALA A 661 6.61 -2.77 30.08
C ALA A 661 6.57 -3.57 31.40
N VAL A 662 7.49 -4.52 31.56
CA VAL A 662 7.51 -5.42 32.72
C VAL A 662 8.01 -4.70 33.99
N ASP A 663 8.96 -3.77 33.82
CA ASP A 663 9.61 -3.07 34.94
C ASP A 663 8.93 -1.73 35.30
N HIS A 664 7.79 -1.41 34.68
CA HIS A 664 7.09 -0.16 34.92
C HIS A 664 5.98 -0.32 35.96
N VAL A 665 6.10 0.40 37.08
CA VAL A 665 5.02 0.50 38.07
C VAL A 665 3.92 1.37 37.47
N LEU A 666 2.85 0.74 36.98
CA LEU A 666 1.69 1.44 36.45
C LEU A 666 1.02 2.27 37.56
N ASP A 667 0.89 3.57 37.31
CA ASP A 667 0.06 4.46 38.12
C ASP A 667 -1.44 4.14 37.93
N ALA A 668 -2.31 4.81 38.71
CA ALA A 668 -3.75 4.54 38.68
C ALA A 668 -4.37 4.80 37.29
N ASP A 669 -3.95 5.87 36.63
CA ASP A 669 -4.41 6.27 35.30
C ASP A 669 -4.01 5.24 34.22
N ASP A 670 -2.78 4.73 34.30
CA ASP A 670 -2.26 3.70 33.38
C ASP A 670 -3.01 2.38 33.53
N ARG A 671 -3.40 2.01 34.74
CA ARG A 671 -4.21 0.81 35.00
C ARG A 671 -5.61 0.94 34.40
N ILE A 672 -6.27 2.08 34.57
CA ILE A 672 -7.60 2.33 34.01
C ILE A 672 -7.58 2.18 32.48
N LEU A 673 -6.59 2.78 31.82
CA LEU A 673 -6.45 2.69 30.37
C LEU A 673 -6.16 1.25 29.91
N LEU A 674 -5.26 0.54 30.61
CA LEU A 674 -4.94 -0.85 30.29
C LEU A 674 -6.14 -1.79 30.48
N GLU A 675 -6.90 -1.64 31.57
CA GLU A 675 -8.11 -2.42 31.83
C GLU A 675 -9.19 -2.17 30.78
N TYR A 676 -9.36 -0.91 30.37
CA TYR A 676 -10.26 -0.56 29.27
C TYR A 676 -9.87 -1.27 27.97
N LEU A 677 -8.59 -1.20 27.57
CA LEU A 677 -8.08 -1.87 26.37
C LEU A 677 -8.23 -3.40 26.46
N GLN A 678 -7.93 -3.99 27.62
CA GLN A 678 -8.13 -5.41 27.88
C GLN A 678 -9.59 -5.82 27.71
N LYS A 679 -10.53 -5.10 28.33
CA LYS A 679 -11.96 -5.40 28.29
C LYS A 679 -12.54 -5.23 26.90
N LYS A 680 -12.22 -4.12 26.23
CA LYS A 680 -12.69 -3.80 24.87
C LYS A 680 -12.24 -4.84 23.85
N LEU A 681 -11.03 -5.39 24.03
CA LEU A 681 -10.37 -6.26 23.05
C LEU A 681 -10.28 -7.74 23.48
N ALA A 682 -10.88 -8.12 24.62
CA ALA A 682 -10.81 -9.48 25.18
C ALA A 682 -11.34 -10.59 24.25
N GLY A 683 -12.34 -10.28 23.41
CA GLY A 683 -12.95 -11.22 22.47
C GLY A 683 -12.24 -11.33 21.12
N ARG A 684 -11.24 -10.48 20.86
CA ARG A 684 -10.52 -10.39 19.59
C ARG A 684 -9.30 -11.33 19.52
N LYS A 685 -9.36 -12.48 20.21
CA LYS A 685 -8.27 -13.47 20.34
C LYS A 685 -7.88 -14.17 19.03
N SER A 686 -8.74 -14.19 17.99
CA SER A 686 -8.45 -14.91 16.74
C SER A 686 -7.50 -14.17 15.79
N LEU A 687 -7.08 -12.96 16.16
CA LEU A 687 -6.44 -11.99 15.27
C LEU A 687 -4.91 -12.11 15.22
N THR A 688 -4.33 -12.98 16.06
CA THR A 688 -2.88 -13.12 16.28
C THR A 688 -2.26 -14.36 15.62
N ARG A 689 -3.01 -15.09 14.76
CA ARG A 689 -2.49 -16.17 13.90
C ARG A 689 -1.57 -15.69 12.75
N PHE A 690 -0.86 -14.60 12.96
CA PHE A 690 0.27 -14.23 12.11
C PHE A 690 1.52 -14.83 12.75
N GLY A 691 1.65 -16.15 12.71
CA GLY A 691 2.68 -16.92 13.39
C GLY A 691 2.31 -18.39 13.30
#